data_AF-A0A9R0W8N3-F1
#
_entry.id   AF-A0A9R0W8N3-F1
#
_cell.length_a   1.000
_cell.length_b   1.000
_cell.length_c   1.000
_cell.angle_alpha   90.00
_cell.angle_beta   90.00
_cell.angle_gamma   90.00
#
_symmetry.space_group_name_H-M   'P 1'
#
loop_
_entity.id
_entity.type
_entity.pdbx_description
1 polymer ?
#
loop_
_entity_poly.entity_id
_entity_poly.type
_entity_poly.pdbx_seq_one_letter_code
_entity_poly.pdbx_strand_id
1 'polypeptide(L)'
;MDPQAAEGQDAAAAVLGADPAPLTALLGDLASPANEARSRAERTFHALRASHPDPLALRLAHLLLSPAHPAAPMAAVLLRRLISPGSQAFVYPALAPATQSSLRALLLSAASAPGLSRSISKKLSDAVAELATHLLPSGSWPDLLTFLYKSVASPSSPPALQESALNTLARLASHLAAGFPDLHALLLAALSHPSSADVRVAGLNAAISVIQSLPSAAERDRFQDLLPAMMRALAESLNCGNEGSAQEALEMMIELAGLEPRFLRRQLPDVVASMLQIAEAPGLEDGTRHLAVEFVVTLAEARERAPGMMRRLPRYVGRLFAVVMNMLLDVQDEPAWYAAVSEEEDAGETGSFVFAQECLDRLAIAVGGNTILPVAAELLPSFIGAEEWKRRHAALMTISQIAEGCAKVMTKNLDQVVGMVLNSFNDPHPRVRWAAINAVGQLSTDLGPELQNKLHHVVLPALASAMDDSENPRVQAHAASAILNFSENCRPEILTPYLDVIVGKLLLLLQSGSQMVQEGALTALASAADSSQEHFQKYYDAVMPYLKAILMNATDKSSRMLRAKSMECISLVGMAVGKQKFRDDAKQVMEVLMSLQGSHMEADDPITSYMLQAWARLCKCLGQEFLPYMSVVMPPLLQSAQLKPDVSVTSAGEDGESDDDGVETITLGDKRIGIRTSLLEEKATACSMLCCYADELKEGFFPWIDQLQLLWYLSSNSIFMTKLGRQLFQRCLSFCVQQNWQ
;
A
#
# COMPACT_ATOMS: atom_id res chain seq x y z
N MET A 1 38.49 -43.68 14.29
CA MET A 1 37.07 -43.86 13.95
C MET A 1 36.29 -43.31 15.12
N ASP A 2 35.61 -42.19 14.90
CA ASP A 2 34.89 -41.46 15.94
C ASP A 2 33.55 -42.17 16.22
N PRO A 3 33.28 -42.69 17.43
CA PRO A 3 32.08 -43.48 17.71
C PRO A 3 30.77 -42.69 17.54
N GLN A 4 30.80 -41.35 17.66
CA GLN A 4 29.65 -40.49 17.36
C GLN A 4 29.31 -40.41 15.87
N ALA A 5 30.29 -40.63 14.97
CA ALA A 5 30.06 -40.68 13.53
C ALA A 5 29.38 -42.00 13.09
N ALA A 6 29.59 -43.09 13.84
CA ALA A 6 28.98 -44.39 13.57
C ALA A 6 27.50 -44.45 14.02
N GLU A 7 27.16 -43.91 15.20
CA GLU A 7 25.76 -43.85 15.68
C GLU A 7 24.87 -42.94 14.79
N GLY A 8 25.42 -41.85 14.26
CA GLY A 8 24.71 -40.97 13.32
C GLY A 8 24.47 -41.60 11.94
N GLN A 9 25.35 -42.50 11.48
CA GLN A 9 25.21 -43.21 10.20
C GLN A 9 24.09 -44.27 10.25
N ASP A 10 23.97 -45.01 11.36
CA ASP A 10 22.90 -46.01 11.55
C ASP A 10 21.50 -45.36 11.65
N ALA A 11 21.41 -44.21 12.33
CA ALA A 11 20.15 -43.45 12.43
C ALA A 11 19.71 -42.85 11.08
N ALA A 12 20.65 -42.37 10.26
CA ALA A 12 20.35 -41.85 8.92
C ALA A 12 19.93 -42.96 7.95
N ALA A 13 20.59 -44.13 8.02
CA ALA A 13 20.23 -45.29 7.22
C ALA A 13 18.84 -45.85 7.59
N ALA A 14 18.45 -45.76 8.87
CA ALA A 14 17.11 -46.13 9.32
C ALA A 14 16.01 -45.22 8.75
N VAL A 15 16.26 -43.90 8.65
CA VAL A 15 15.27 -42.94 8.12
C VAL A 15 15.24 -42.90 6.59
N LEU A 16 16.40 -42.96 5.93
CA LEU A 16 16.55 -42.81 4.47
C LEU A 16 16.70 -44.15 3.72
N GLY A 17 16.47 -45.25 4.44
CA GLY A 17 16.54 -46.62 3.94
C GLY A 17 15.53 -46.96 2.86
N ALA A 18 15.52 -48.23 2.43
CA ALA A 18 14.62 -48.69 1.35
C ALA A 18 13.13 -48.58 1.70
N ASP A 19 12.80 -48.73 2.99
CA ASP A 19 11.45 -48.56 3.51
C ASP A 19 11.09 -47.06 3.62
N PRO A 20 10.00 -46.59 2.99
CA PRO A 20 9.56 -45.20 3.10
C PRO A 20 8.88 -44.87 4.44
N ALA A 21 8.51 -45.85 5.27
CA ALA A 21 7.76 -45.62 6.50
C ALA A 21 8.48 -44.72 7.52
N PRO A 22 9.80 -44.88 7.79
CA PRO A 22 10.53 -44.01 8.72
C PRO A 22 10.60 -42.54 8.26
N LEU A 23 10.84 -42.30 6.97
CA LEU A 23 10.79 -40.94 6.40
C LEU A 23 9.37 -40.37 6.47
N THR A 24 8.36 -41.18 6.18
CA THR A 24 6.95 -40.78 6.26
C THR A 24 6.56 -40.37 7.68
N ALA A 25 6.99 -41.12 8.70
CA ALA A 25 6.78 -40.78 10.09
C ALA A 25 7.45 -39.45 10.46
N LEU A 26 8.70 -39.23 10.01
CA LEU A 26 9.40 -37.95 10.21
C LEU A 26 8.62 -36.77 9.58
N LEU A 27 8.11 -36.94 8.36
CA LEU A 27 7.31 -35.92 7.68
C LEU A 27 5.97 -35.66 8.39
N GLY A 28 5.36 -36.70 8.97
CA GLY A 28 4.16 -36.58 9.81
C GLY A 28 4.43 -35.80 11.10
N ASP A 29 5.55 -36.07 11.77
CA ASP A 29 5.94 -35.37 13.00
C ASP A 29 6.26 -33.88 12.75
N LEU A 30 6.81 -33.54 11.58
CA LEU A 30 7.00 -32.13 11.15
C LEU A 30 5.67 -31.37 11.00
N ALA A 31 4.58 -32.07 10.70
CA ALA A 31 3.24 -31.51 10.58
C ALA A 31 2.42 -31.60 11.90
N SER A 32 3.03 -32.11 12.98
CA SER A 32 2.32 -32.35 14.24
C SER A 32 1.98 -31.05 14.98
N PRO A 33 0.79 -30.94 15.61
CA PRO A 33 0.46 -29.82 16.48
C PRO A 33 1.25 -29.84 17.80
N ALA A 34 1.91 -30.96 18.14
CA ALA A 34 2.72 -31.08 19.35
C ALA A 34 4.12 -30.48 19.15
N ASN A 35 4.41 -29.37 19.84
CA ASN A 35 5.69 -28.66 19.75
C ASN A 35 6.90 -29.55 19.97
N GLU A 36 6.87 -30.44 20.97
CA GLU A 36 8.00 -31.33 21.25
C GLU A 36 8.29 -32.33 20.12
N ALA A 37 7.25 -32.87 19.49
CA ALA A 37 7.38 -33.79 18.36
C ALA A 37 7.94 -33.05 17.14
N ARG A 38 7.38 -31.88 16.83
CA ARG A 38 7.86 -31.01 15.75
C ARG A 38 9.32 -30.60 15.92
N SER A 39 9.71 -30.09 17.09
CA SER A 39 11.10 -29.67 17.34
C SER A 39 12.11 -30.82 17.38
N ARG A 40 11.68 -32.06 17.67
CA ARG A 40 12.53 -33.24 17.48
C ARG A 40 12.69 -33.57 15.99
N ALA A 41 11.59 -33.58 15.24
CA ALA A 41 11.60 -33.87 13.81
C ALA A 41 12.40 -32.83 13.00
N GLU A 42 12.30 -31.54 13.34
CA GLU A 42 13.10 -30.46 12.75
C GLU A 42 14.60 -30.69 12.96
N ARG A 43 15.02 -31.03 14.19
CA ARG A 43 16.43 -31.34 14.49
C ARG A 43 16.94 -32.53 13.67
N THR A 44 16.15 -33.60 13.58
CA THR A 44 16.49 -34.77 12.76
C THR A 44 16.59 -34.40 11.28
N PHE A 45 15.63 -33.64 10.75
CA PHE A 45 15.65 -33.19 9.35
C PHE A 45 16.88 -32.32 9.05
N HIS A 46 17.22 -31.37 9.93
CA HIS A 46 18.41 -30.54 9.79
C HIS A 46 19.71 -31.35 9.84
N ALA A 47 19.79 -32.37 10.71
CA ALA A 47 20.93 -33.27 10.78
C ALA A 47 21.08 -34.11 9.49
N LEU A 48 19.98 -34.66 8.97
CA LEU A 48 19.98 -35.40 7.69
C LEU A 48 20.37 -34.51 6.52
N ARG A 49 19.88 -33.27 6.48
CA ARG A 49 20.26 -32.29 5.45
C ARG A 49 21.76 -31.99 5.47
N ALA A 50 22.36 -31.88 6.65
CA ALA A 50 23.78 -31.55 6.78
C ALA A 50 24.70 -32.74 6.49
N SER A 51 24.30 -33.95 6.89
CA SER A 51 25.15 -35.15 6.84
C SER A 51 24.91 -36.05 5.63
N HIS A 52 23.67 -36.11 5.12
CA HIS A 52 23.24 -37.01 4.05
C HIS A 52 22.29 -36.31 3.05
N PRO A 53 22.71 -35.18 2.43
CA PRO A 53 21.85 -34.39 1.56
C PRO A 53 21.39 -35.14 0.29
N ASP A 54 22.26 -35.98 -0.29
CA ASP A 54 21.96 -36.78 -1.49
C ASP A 54 20.77 -37.75 -1.32
N PRO A 55 20.83 -38.73 -0.38
CA PRO A 55 19.73 -39.66 -0.18
C PRO A 55 18.46 -38.97 0.33
N LEU A 56 18.58 -37.89 1.12
CA LEU A 56 17.43 -37.11 1.58
C LEU A 56 16.67 -36.51 0.38
N ALA A 57 17.37 -35.82 -0.51
CA ALA A 57 16.74 -35.21 -1.68
C ALA A 57 16.08 -36.25 -2.60
N LEU A 58 16.76 -37.37 -2.89
CA LEU A 58 16.23 -38.45 -3.74
C LEU A 58 14.99 -39.12 -3.12
N ARG A 59 14.99 -39.36 -1.82
CA ARG A 59 13.84 -39.98 -1.14
C ARG A 59 12.62 -39.08 -1.12
N LEU A 60 12.81 -37.78 -0.88
CA LEU A 60 11.74 -36.80 -1.00
C LEU A 60 11.18 -36.75 -2.42
N ALA A 61 12.04 -36.77 -3.45
CA ALA A 61 11.61 -36.80 -4.85
C ALA A 61 10.88 -38.11 -5.23
N HIS A 62 11.32 -39.27 -4.73
CA HIS A 62 10.65 -40.55 -4.96
C HIS A 62 9.25 -40.60 -4.35
N LEU A 63 9.03 -40.00 -3.18
CA LEU A 63 7.69 -39.91 -2.58
C LEU A 63 6.70 -39.16 -3.48
N LEU A 64 7.17 -38.22 -4.30
CA LEU A 64 6.34 -37.44 -5.22
C LEU A 64 5.91 -38.23 -6.46
N LEU A 65 6.52 -39.39 -6.75
CA LEU A 65 6.02 -40.32 -7.76
C LEU A 65 4.72 -41.00 -7.33
N SER A 66 4.39 -40.96 -6.04
CA SER A 66 3.17 -41.49 -5.44
C SER A 66 2.31 -40.33 -4.89
N PRO A 67 1.65 -39.54 -5.76
CA PRO A 67 0.98 -38.30 -5.35
C PRO A 67 -0.17 -38.49 -4.35
N ALA A 68 -0.76 -39.69 -4.30
CA ALA A 68 -1.80 -40.05 -3.32
C ALA A 68 -1.24 -40.32 -1.91
N HIS A 69 0.08 -40.34 -1.73
CA HIS A 69 0.71 -40.62 -0.45
C HIS A 69 0.50 -39.45 0.54
N PRO A 70 0.06 -39.69 1.80
CA PRO A 70 -0.23 -38.61 2.76
C PRO A 70 0.92 -37.64 3.01
N ALA A 71 2.17 -38.12 2.91
CA ALA A 71 3.36 -37.29 3.10
C ALA A 71 3.83 -36.53 1.85
N ALA A 72 3.22 -36.75 0.67
CA ALA A 72 3.62 -36.09 -0.58
C ALA A 72 3.56 -34.55 -0.52
N PRO A 73 2.53 -33.90 0.08
CA PRO A 73 2.50 -32.45 0.21
C PRO A 73 3.68 -31.87 0.99
N MET A 74 4.07 -32.51 2.11
CA MET A 74 5.21 -32.09 2.93
C MET A 74 6.54 -32.38 2.21
N ALA A 75 6.64 -33.53 1.55
CA ALA A 75 7.80 -33.87 0.74
C ALA A 75 8.05 -32.84 -0.38
N ALA A 76 7.00 -32.35 -1.05
CA ALA A 76 7.11 -31.33 -2.09
C ALA A 76 7.65 -30.01 -1.54
N VAL A 77 7.15 -29.57 -0.38
CA VAL A 77 7.59 -28.32 0.29
C VAL A 77 9.06 -28.40 0.70
N LEU A 78 9.45 -29.49 1.36
CA LEU A 78 10.82 -29.66 1.81
C LEU A 78 11.79 -29.85 0.64
N LEU A 79 11.40 -30.62 -0.40
CA LEU A 79 12.22 -30.78 -1.58
C LEU A 79 12.46 -29.44 -2.28
N ARG A 80 11.43 -28.63 -2.49
CA ARG A 80 11.56 -27.26 -3.01
C ARG A 80 12.59 -26.47 -2.19
N ARG A 81 12.46 -26.46 -0.86
CA ARG A 81 13.44 -25.78 0.02
C ARG A 81 14.87 -26.28 -0.15
N LEU A 82 15.11 -27.55 -0.49
CA LEU A 82 16.46 -28.09 -0.71
C LEU A 82 17.05 -27.72 -2.07
N ILE A 83 16.20 -27.47 -3.08
CA ILE A 83 16.63 -27.26 -4.47
C ILE A 83 16.46 -25.84 -5.00
N SER A 84 15.78 -24.97 -4.25
CA SER A 84 15.54 -23.58 -4.65
C SER A 84 16.68 -22.64 -4.19
N PRO A 85 17.33 -21.89 -5.10
CA PRO A 85 18.46 -21.01 -4.77
C PRO A 85 18.17 -19.94 -3.71
N GLY A 86 16.91 -19.48 -3.61
CA GLY A 86 16.48 -18.46 -2.65
C GLY A 86 16.28 -18.97 -1.22
N SER A 87 16.35 -20.29 -1.01
CA SER A 87 16.09 -20.95 0.27
C SER A 87 17.34 -21.00 1.15
N GLN A 88 17.18 -20.75 2.46
CA GLN A 88 18.23 -20.99 3.45
C GLN A 88 18.65 -22.47 3.56
N ALA A 89 17.85 -23.38 2.99
CA ALA A 89 18.10 -24.81 2.97
C ALA A 89 18.67 -25.30 1.63
N PHE A 90 19.07 -24.40 0.73
CA PHE A 90 19.58 -24.75 -0.60
C PHE A 90 20.85 -25.59 -0.52
N VAL A 91 20.77 -26.84 -0.99
CA VAL A 91 21.89 -27.79 -0.99
C VAL A 91 22.19 -28.37 -2.37
N TYR A 92 21.36 -28.08 -3.39
CA TYR A 92 21.49 -28.66 -4.73
C TYR A 92 22.90 -28.61 -5.33
N PRO A 93 23.66 -27.48 -5.28
CA PRO A 93 25.00 -27.42 -5.85
C PRO A 93 26.02 -28.33 -5.15
N ALA A 94 25.76 -28.69 -3.89
CA ALA A 94 26.60 -29.58 -3.09
C ALA A 94 26.27 -31.07 -3.29
N LEU A 95 25.17 -31.40 -3.97
CA LEU A 95 24.79 -32.79 -4.26
C LEU A 95 25.72 -33.41 -5.31
N ALA A 96 25.90 -34.73 -5.25
CA ALA A 96 26.67 -35.46 -6.24
C ALA A 96 26.07 -35.30 -7.66
N PRO A 97 26.88 -35.24 -8.72
CA PRO A 97 26.38 -35.09 -10.09
C PRO A 97 25.37 -36.16 -10.54
N ALA A 98 25.54 -37.40 -10.03
CA ALA A 98 24.58 -38.48 -10.26
C ALA A 98 23.23 -38.18 -9.60
N THR A 99 23.24 -37.68 -8.37
CA THR A 99 22.04 -37.25 -7.63
C THR A 99 21.35 -36.08 -8.32
N GLN A 100 22.09 -35.05 -8.73
CA GLN A 100 21.55 -33.92 -9.49
C GLN A 100 20.86 -34.38 -10.79
N SER A 101 21.44 -35.35 -11.49
CA SER A 101 20.84 -35.93 -12.71
C SER A 101 19.56 -36.71 -12.42
N SER A 102 19.58 -37.57 -11.39
CA SER A 102 18.41 -38.33 -10.97
C SER A 102 17.28 -37.41 -10.47
N LEU A 103 17.59 -36.37 -9.69
CA LEU A 103 16.60 -35.41 -9.21
C LEU A 103 15.89 -34.70 -10.36
N ARG A 104 16.65 -34.23 -11.37
CA ARG A 104 16.07 -33.62 -12.57
C ARG A 104 15.09 -34.57 -13.27
N ALA A 105 15.47 -35.83 -13.48
CA ALA A 105 14.59 -36.83 -14.10
C ALA A 105 13.34 -37.13 -13.25
N LEU A 106 13.51 -37.25 -11.92
CA LEU A 106 12.42 -37.54 -10.99
C LEU A 106 11.42 -36.40 -10.89
N LEU A 107 11.87 -35.14 -10.89
CA LEU A 107 10.98 -33.98 -10.86
C LEU A 107 10.08 -33.93 -12.10
N LEU A 108 10.64 -34.17 -13.29
CA LEU A 108 9.86 -34.20 -14.54
C LEU A 108 8.88 -35.40 -14.58
N SER A 109 9.31 -36.56 -14.08
CA SER A 109 8.46 -37.74 -13.95
C SER A 109 7.30 -37.51 -12.97
N ALA A 110 7.59 -36.93 -11.80
CA ALA A 110 6.59 -36.60 -10.79
C ALA A 110 5.58 -35.55 -11.30
N ALA A 111 6.04 -34.54 -12.05
CA ALA A 111 5.17 -33.55 -12.67
C ALA A 111 4.20 -34.17 -13.70
N SER A 112 4.58 -35.28 -14.33
CA SER A 112 3.77 -36.01 -15.31
C SER A 112 2.86 -37.08 -14.69
N ALA A 113 2.95 -37.32 -13.39
CA ALA A 113 2.27 -38.45 -12.78
C ALA A 113 0.73 -38.25 -12.79
N PRO A 114 -0.05 -39.30 -13.11
CA PRO A 114 -1.50 -39.19 -13.12
C PRO A 114 -2.04 -39.00 -11.70
N GLY A 115 -3.11 -38.22 -11.55
CA GLY A 115 -3.79 -38.04 -10.26
C GLY A 115 -3.09 -37.06 -9.30
N LEU A 116 -2.20 -36.19 -9.79
CA LEU A 116 -1.69 -35.07 -9.00
C LEU A 116 -2.81 -34.13 -8.56
N SER A 117 -2.83 -33.76 -7.28
CA SER A 117 -3.68 -32.67 -6.81
C SER A 117 -3.15 -31.32 -7.31
N ARG A 118 -4.04 -30.34 -7.50
CA ARG A 118 -3.67 -28.97 -7.93
C ARG A 118 -2.59 -28.35 -7.03
N SER A 119 -2.69 -28.57 -5.71
CA SER A 119 -1.70 -28.09 -4.73
C SER A 119 -0.29 -28.68 -4.94
N ILE A 120 -0.19 -30.00 -5.16
CA ILE A 120 1.11 -30.66 -5.38
C ILE A 120 1.67 -30.27 -6.75
N SER A 121 0.82 -30.19 -7.78
CA SER A 121 1.20 -29.75 -9.13
C SER A 121 1.80 -28.34 -9.12
N LYS A 122 1.15 -27.38 -8.43
CA LYS A 122 1.68 -26.02 -8.24
C LYS A 122 3.05 -26.03 -7.56
N LYS A 123 3.19 -26.75 -6.43
CA LYS A 123 4.46 -26.84 -5.68
C LYS A 123 5.60 -27.47 -6.50
N LEU A 124 5.30 -28.50 -7.30
CA LEU A 124 6.27 -29.13 -8.18
C LEU A 124 6.68 -28.20 -9.33
N SER A 125 5.71 -27.55 -9.98
CA SER A 125 5.96 -26.55 -11.02
C SER A 125 6.87 -25.45 -10.49
N ASP A 126 6.61 -24.99 -9.27
CA ASP A 126 7.42 -23.97 -8.62
C ASP A 126 8.86 -24.43 -8.35
N ALA A 127 9.02 -25.64 -7.83
CA ALA A 127 10.32 -26.23 -7.55
C ALA A 127 11.14 -26.46 -8.84
N VAL A 128 10.47 -26.91 -9.91
CA VAL A 128 11.08 -27.05 -11.25
C VAL A 128 11.51 -25.69 -11.80
N ALA A 129 10.65 -24.68 -11.74
CA ALA A 129 10.96 -23.34 -12.22
C ALA A 129 12.14 -22.71 -11.46
N GLU A 130 12.16 -22.75 -10.12
CA GLU A 130 13.25 -22.22 -9.29
C GLU A 130 14.59 -22.93 -9.52
N LEU A 131 14.57 -24.25 -9.68
CA LEU A 131 15.79 -24.98 -10.01
C LEU A 131 16.24 -24.65 -11.45
N ALA A 132 15.30 -24.52 -12.37
CA ALA A 132 15.58 -24.22 -13.77
C ALA A 132 16.20 -22.83 -13.97
N THR A 133 15.78 -21.79 -13.23
CA THR A 133 16.43 -20.46 -13.33
C THR A 133 17.91 -20.51 -12.98
N HIS A 134 18.32 -21.41 -12.08
CA HIS A 134 19.74 -21.65 -11.74
C HIS A 134 20.50 -22.42 -12.83
N LEU A 135 19.84 -23.40 -13.48
CA LEU A 135 20.51 -24.34 -14.39
C LEU A 135 20.49 -23.93 -15.87
N LEU A 136 19.47 -23.20 -16.31
CA LEU A 136 19.32 -22.78 -17.71
C LEU A 136 20.46 -21.89 -18.22
N PRO A 137 21.01 -20.91 -17.46
CA PRO A 137 22.13 -20.09 -17.93
C PRO A 137 23.39 -20.89 -18.29
N SER A 138 23.58 -22.07 -17.67
CA SER A 138 24.72 -22.96 -17.95
C SER A 138 24.39 -24.07 -18.96
N GLY A 139 23.16 -24.12 -19.48
CA GLY A 139 22.70 -25.21 -20.35
C GLY A 139 22.58 -26.57 -19.66
N SER A 140 22.56 -26.59 -18.32
CA SER A 140 22.69 -27.81 -17.52
C SER A 140 21.36 -28.57 -17.32
N TRP A 141 20.31 -28.30 -18.10
CA TRP A 141 19.04 -29.06 -18.04
C TRP A 141 18.32 -29.14 -19.40
N PRO A 142 18.92 -29.80 -20.40
CA PRO A 142 18.35 -29.86 -21.77
C PRO A 142 16.99 -30.56 -21.85
N ASP A 143 16.75 -31.55 -20.98
CA ASP A 143 15.52 -32.34 -20.98
C ASP A 143 14.28 -31.52 -20.59
N LEU A 144 14.44 -30.44 -19.83
CA LEU A 144 13.35 -29.59 -19.38
C LEU A 144 12.62 -28.93 -20.56
N LEU A 145 13.35 -28.37 -21.52
CA LEU A 145 12.73 -27.70 -22.68
C LEU A 145 11.94 -28.70 -23.53
N THR A 146 12.49 -29.90 -23.71
CA THR A 146 11.83 -31.00 -24.42
C THR A 146 10.56 -31.44 -23.68
N PHE A 147 10.63 -31.52 -22.35
CA PHE A 147 9.50 -31.85 -21.50
C PHE A 147 8.38 -30.81 -21.60
N LEU A 148 8.70 -29.53 -21.45
CA LEU A 148 7.71 -28.43 -21.53
C LEU A 148 7.05 -28.39 -22.91
N TYR A 149 7.85 -28.47 -23.99
CA TYR A 149 7.32 -28.50 -25.36
C TYR A 149 6.36 -29.68 -25.56
N LYS A 150 6.75 -30.90 -25.20
CA LYS A 150 5.89 -32.09 -25.35
C LYS A 150 4.63 -32.01 -24.49
N SER A 151 4.75 -31.50 -23.28
CA SER A 151 3.62 -31.37 -22.34
C SER A 151 2.55 -30.44 -22.90
N VAL A 152 2.95 -29.31 -23.49
CA VAL A 152 2.01 -28.33 -24.06
C VAL A 152 1.54 -28.72 -25.47
N ALA A 153 2.45 -29.14 -26.35
CA ALA A 153 2.14 -29.40 -27.76
C ALA A 153 1.35 -30.69 -27.99
N SER A 154 1.43 -31.67 -27.09
CA SER A 154 0.75 -32.95 -27.29
C SER A 154 -0.75 -32.85 -26.97
N PRO A 155 -1.65 -33.19 -27.91
CA PRO A 155 -3.09 -33.21 -27.66
C PRO A 155 -3.52 -34.34 -26.72
N SER A 156 -2.65 -35.32 -26.46
CA SER A 156 -2.90 -36.40 -25.51
C SER A 156 -2.51 -36.05 -24.07
N SER A 157 -1.89 -34.89 -23.84
CA SER A 157 -1.52 -34.45 -22.49
C SER A 157 -2.78 -34.08 -21.70
N PRO A 158 -2.87 -34.44 -20.41
CA PRO A 158 -3.95 -33.97 -19.55
C PRO A 158 -3.94 -32.43 -19.44
N PRO A 159 -5.11 -31.76 -19.39
CA PRO A 159 -5.17 -30.30 -19.25
C PRO A 159 -4.39 -29.77 -18.04
N ALA A 160 -4.43 -30.46 -16.90
CA ALA A 160 -3.67 -30.07 -15.71
C ALA A 160 -2.14 -30.09 -15.91
N LEU A 161 -1.63 -30.98 -16.77
CA LEU A 161 -0.21 -31.03 -17.12
C LEU A 161 0.15 -29.89 -18.09
N GLN A 162 -0.74 -29.60 -19.05
CA GLN A 162 -0.57 -28.46 -19.97
C GLN A 162 -0.54 -27.13 -19.20
N GLU A 163 -1.48 -26.94 -18.27
CA GLU A 163 -1.56 -25.79 -17.36
C GLU A 163 -0.27 -25.62 -16.54
N SER A 164 0.18 -26.67 -15.87
CA SER A 164 1.43 -26.68 -15.09
C SER A 164 2.67 -26.36 -15.94
N ALA A 165 2.75 -26.94 -17.14
CA ALA A 165 3.86 -26.68 -18.06
C ALA A 165 3.86 -25.24 -18.58
N LEU A 166 2.70 -24.67 -18.87
CA LEU A 166 2.55 -23.26 -19.28
C LEU A 166 2.93 -22.30 -18.15
N ASN A 167 2.49 -22.55 -16.93
CA ASN A 167 2.88 -21.75 -15.76
C ASN A 167 4.39 -21.83 -15.49
N THR A 168 4.99 -23.01 -15.67
CA THR A 168 6.45 -23.17 -15.59
C THR A 168 7.15 -22.37 -16.70
N LEU A 169 6.61 -22.39 -17.92
CA LEU A 169 7.13 -21.61 -19.05
C LEU A 169 7.05 -20.10 -18.78
N ALA A 170 5.93 -19.62 -18.23
CA ALA A 170 5.73 -18.21 -17.85
C ALA A 170 6.83 -17.73 -16.89
N ARG A 171 7.08 -18.50 -15.82
CA ARG A 171 8.15 -18.22 -14.85
C ARG A 171 9.56 -18.22 -15.44
N LEU A 172 9.76 -18.96 -16.53
CA LEU A 172 11.07 -19.11 -17.20
C LEU A 172 11.22 -18.20 -18.41
N ALA A 173 10.23 -17.38 -18.73
CA ALA A 173 10.17 -16.59 -19.96
C ALA A 173 11.47 -15.81 -20.27
N SER A 174 12.07 -15.16 -19.28
CA SER A 174 13.31 -14.38 -19.41
C SER A 174 14.53 -15.21 -19.82
N HIS A 175 14.53 -16.51 -19.52
CA HIS A 175 15.58 -17.45 -19.91
C HIS A 175 15.29 -18.15 -21.25
N LEU A 176 14.03 -18.16 -21.71
CA LEU A 176 13.56 -18.95 -22.86
C LEU A 176 13.40 -18.14 -24.14
N ALA A 177 13.20 -16.82 -24.05
CA ALA A 177 12.78 -15.95 -25.14
C ALA A 177 13.68 -16.00 -26.40
N ALA A 178 14.96 -16.38 -26.28
CA ALA A 178 15.90 -16.43 -27.40
C ALA A 178 16.10 -17.82 -28.04
N GLY A 179 15.48 -18.90 -27.55
CA GLY A 179 15.81 -20.26 -27.98
C GLY A 179 14.73 -21.34 -27.91
N PHE A 180 13.49 -21.01 -27.50
CA PHE A 180 12.41 -22.00 -27.42
C PHE A 180 11.79 -22.28 -28.81
N PRO A 181 11.73 -23.54 -29.28
CA PRO A 181 11.18 -23.88 -30.61
C PRO A 181 9.70 -23.55 -30.72
N ASP A 182 9.28 -22.95 -31.85
CA ASP A 182 7.89 -22.72 -32.23
C ASP A 182 7.00 -22.08 -31.14
N LEU A 183 7.62 -21.27 -30.27
CA LEU A 183 6.97 -20.70 -29.07
C LEU A 183 5.68 -19.95 -29.38
N HIS A 184 5.64 -19.21 -30.49
CA HIS A 184 4.44 -18.50 -30.94
C HIS A 184 3.27 -19.45 -31.22
N ALA A 185 3.50 -20.51 -32.01
CA ALA A 185 2.47 -21.48 -32.36
C ALA A 185 1.99 -22.26 -31.12
N LEU A 186 2.91 -22.57 -30.20
CA LEU A 186 2.60 -23.21 -28.93
C LEU A 186 1.66 -22.37 -28.07
N LEU A 187 1.97 -21.08 -27.90
CA LEU A 187 1.15 -20.15 -27.13
C LEU A 187 -0.22 -19.93 -27.78
N LEU A 188 -0.27 -19.81 -29.11
CA LEU A 188 -1.54 -19.67 -29.84
C LEU A 188 -2.45 -20.89 -29.65
N ALA A 189 -1.89 -22.10 -29.67
CA ALA A 189 -2.62 -23.34 -29.44
C ALA A 189 -3.15 -23.42 -28.00
N ALA A 190 -2.35 -23.02 -27.00
CA ALA A 190 -2.77 -22.97 -25.60
C ALA A 190 -3.91 -21.95 -25.37
N LEU A 191 -3.77 -20.74 -25.91
CA LEU A 191 -4.79 -19.69 -25.86
C LEU A 191 -6.11 -20.10 -26.54
N SER A 192 -6.03 -21.01 -27.50
CA SER A 192 -7.17 -21.51 -28.27
C SER A 192 -7.58 -22.93 -27.85
N HIS A 193 -7.21 -23.36 -26.64
CA HIS A 193 -7.49 -24.71 -26.17
C HIS A 193 -9.01 -24.97 -26.16
N PRO A 194 -9.50 -26.09 -26.76
CA PRO A 194 -10.91 -26.24 -27.11
C PRO A 194 -11.85 -26.41 -25.93
N SER A 195 -11.36 -26.88 -24.78
CA SER A 195 -12.22 -27.37 -23.69
C SER A 195 -11.82 -26.95 -22.28
N SER A 196 -10.64 -26.37 -22.08
CA SER A 196 -10.11 -26.06 -20.74
C SER A 196 -9.81 -24.57 -20.62
N ALA A 197 -10.54 -23.90 -19.73
CA ALA A 197 -10.31 -22.49 -19.39
C ALA A 197 -8.96 -22.32 -18.69
N ASP A 198 -8.62 -23.20 -17.76
CA ASP A 198 -7.34 -23.17 -17.02
C ASP A 198 -6.14 -23.18 -17.97
N VAL A 199 -6.16 -24.01 -19.02
CA VAL A 199 -5.08 -24.03 -20.04
C VAL A 199 -5.03 -22.73 -20.85
N ARG A 200 -6.18 -22.14 -21.17
CA ARG A 200 -6.21 -20.84 -21.88
C ARG A 200 -5.67 -19.71 -21.02
N VAL A 201 -6.02 -19.67 -19.73
CA VAL A 201 -5.53 -18.67 -18.76
C VAL A 201 -4.03 -18.86 -18.51
N ALA A 202 -3.55 -20.09 -18.32
CA ALA A 202 -2.12 -20.37 -18.22
C ALA A 202 -1.38 -20.00 -19.53
N GLY A 203 -2.01 -20.20 -20.68
CA GLY A 203 -1.50 -19.77 -21.99
C GLY A 203 -1.42 -18.25 -22.12
N LEU A 204 -2.39 -17.52 -21.57
CA LEU A 204 -2.38 -16.05 -21.47
C LEU A 204 -1.24 -15.56 -20.59
N ASN A 205 -1.08 -16.14 -19.40
CA ASN A 205 0.05 -15.86 -18.51
C ASN A 205 1.39 -16.04 -19.23
N ALA A 206 1.59 -17.23 -19.81
CA ALA A 206 2.80 -17.57 -20.51
C ALA A 206 3.09 -16.62 -21.68
N ALA A 207 2.06 -16.23 -22.45
CA ALA A 207 2.23 -15.26 -23.52
C ALA A 207 2.67 -13.89 -23.00
N ILE A 208 2.04 -13.38 -21.94
CA ILE A 208 2.36 -12.08 -21.33
C ILE A 208 3.78 -12.08 -20.78
N SER A 209 4.16 -13.10 -20.00
CA SER A 209 5.51 -13.20 -19.43
C SER A 209 6.58 -13.28 -20.52
N VAL A 210 6.32 -14.00 -21.61
CA VAL A 210 7.21 -14.05 -22.79
C VAL A 210 7.33 -12.67 -23.42
N ILE A 211 6.22 -11.98 -23.68
CA ILE A 211 6.21 -10.65 -24.31
C ILE A 211 7.02 -9.64 -23.49
N GLN A 212 6.82 -9.60 -22.17
CA GLN A 212 7.55 -8.72 -21.26
C GLN A 212 9.04 -9.06 -21.18
N SER A 213 9.39 -10.33 -21.34
CA SER A 213 10.78 -10.81 -21.32
C SER A 213 11.55 -10.52 -22.62
N LEU A 214 10.86 -10.19 -23.72
CA LEU A 214 11.51 -9.92 -25.00
C LEU A 214 12.27 -8.58 -24.95
N PRO A 215 13.53 -8.52 -25.42
CA PRO A 215 14.39 -7.35 -25.30
C PRO A 215 14.04 -6.23 -26.29
N SER A 216 13.41 -6.54 -27.43
CA SER A 216 13.17 -5.58 -28.49
C SER A 216 11.68 -5.47 -28.87
N ALA A 217 11.25 -4.24 -29.21
CA ALA A 217 9.88 -4.01 -29.67
C ALA A 217 9.55 -4.76 -30.97
N ALA A 218 10.54 -4.97 -31.85
CA ALA A 218 10.37 -5.73 -33.08
C ALA A 218 10.06 -7.22 -32.81
N GLU A 219 10.68 -7.81 -31.78
CA GLU A 219 10.35 -9.18 -31.37
C GLU A 219 8.95 -9.25 -30.74
N ARG A 220 8.59 -8.29 -29.89
CA ARG A 220 7.23 -8.22 -29.32
C ARG A 220 6.15 -8.07 -30.39
N ASP A 221 6.40 -7.27 -31.42
CA ASP A 221 5.48 -7.09 -32.56
C ASP A 221 5.17 -8.42 -33.28
N ARG A 222 6.04 -9.44 -33.19
CA ARG A 222 5.80 -10.78 -33.76
C ARG A 222 4.75 -11.61 -33.00
N PHE A 223 4.45 -11.25 -31.76
CA PHE A 223 3.44 -11.91 -30.93
C PHE A 223 2.12 -11.14 -30.89
N GLN A 224 2.02 -10.02 -31.58
CA GLN A 224 0.86 -9.14 -31.48
C GLN A 224 -0.46 -9.77 -32.00
N ASP A 225 -0.36 -10.72 -32.91
CA ASP A 225 -1.48 -11.52 -33.41
C ASP A 225 -2.01 -12.54 -32.38
N LEU A 226 -1.35 -12.71 -31.23
CA LEU A 226 -1.89 -13.47 -30.10
C LEU A 226 -2.96 -12.69 -29.30
N LEU A 227 -2.94 -11.36 -29.36
CA LEU A 227 -3.83 -10.50 -28.57
C LEU A 227 -5.34 -10.82 -28.74
N PRO A 228 -5.86 -11.11 -29.95
CA PRO A 228 -7.25 -11.54 -30.11
C PRO A 228 -7.56 -12.86 -29.38
N ALA A 229 -6.61 -13.80 -29.35
CA ALA A 229 -6.77 -15.07 -28.64
C ALA A 229 -6.68 -14.87 -27.12
N MET A 230 -5.85 -13.93 -26.66
CA MET A 230 -5.80 -13.51 -25.25
C MET A 230 -7.12 -12.91 -24.80
N MET A 231 -7.69 -11.98 -25.58
CA MET A 231 -9.01 -11.41 -25.28
C MET A 231 -10.13 -12.45 -25.31
N ARG A 232 -10.04 -13.43 -26.22
CA ARG A 232 -11.01 -14.54 -26.27
C ARG A 232 -10.93 -15.42 -25.03
N ALA A 233 -9.73 -15.75 -24.54
CA ALA A 233 -9.55 -16.53 -23.33
C ALA A 233 -10.25 -15.86 -22.13
N LEU A 234 -10.08 -14.55 -21.97
CA LEU A 234 -10.79 -13.74 -20.97
C LEU A 234 -12.32 -13.79 -21.17
N ALA A 235 -12.79 -13.52 -22.39
CA ALA A 235 -14.22 -13.49 -22.69
C ALA A 235 -14.89 -14.86 -22.46
N GLU A 236 -14.22 -15.96 -22.78
CA GLU A 236 -14.71 -17.31 -22.55
C GLU A 236 -14.79 -17.66 -21.05
N SER A 237 -13.83 -17.21 -20.23
CA SER A 237 -13.90 -17.38 -18.77
C SER A 237 -15.15 -16.68 -18.19
N LEU A 238 -15.43 -15.45 -18.64
CA LEU A 238 -16.63 -14.70 -18.26
C LEU A 238 -17.92 -15.39 -18.74
N ASN A 239 -17.98 -15.81 -20.01
CA ASN A 239 -19.17 -16.45 -20.58
C ASN A 239 -19.50 -17.80 -19.93
N CYS A 240 -18.50 -18.47 -19.35
CA CYS A 240 -18.66 -19.71 -18.58
C CYS A 240 -19.03 -19.47 -17.11
N GLY A 241 -19.14 -18.21 -16.66
CA GLY A 241 -19.38 -17.87 -15.26
C GLY A 241 -18.21 -18.17 -14.32
N ASN A 242 -16.99 -18.33 -14.86
CA ASN A 242 -15.79 -18.54 -14.07
C ASN A 242 -15.07 -17.19 -13.84
N GLU A 243 -15.65 -16.36 -12.98
CA GLU A 243 -15.14 -15.01 -12.71
C GLU A 243 -13.76 -15.02 -12.05
N GLY A 244 -13.45 -15.99 -11.18
CA GLY A 244 -12.10 -16.11 -10.59
C GLY A 244 -11.00 -16.23 -11.64
N SER A 245 -11.18 -17.11 -12.64
CA SER A 245 -10.23 -17.21 -13.77
C SER A 245 -10.24 -15.99 -14.69
N ALA A 246 -11.35 -15.24 -14.76
CA ALA A 246 -11.41 -13.99 -15.51
C ALA A 246 -10.67 -12.87 -14.77
N GLN A 247 -10.75 -12.80 -13.45
CA GLN A 247 -10.02 -11.85 -12.60
C GLN A 247 -8.51 -12.08 -12.72
N GLU A 248 -8.03 -13.33 -12.62
CA GLU A 248 -6.63 -13.68 -12.90
C GLU A 248 -6.18 -13.21 -14.29
N ALA A 249 -7.02 -13.42 -15.31
CA ALA A 249 -6.73 -12.96 -16.67
C ALA A 249 -6.69 -11.43 -16.80
N LEU A 250 -7.56 -10.70 -16.09
CA LEU A 250 -7.57 -9.25 -16.06
C LEU A 250 -6.33 -8.69 -15.36
N GLU A 251 -5.91 -9.26 -14.23
CA GLU A 251 -4.69 -8.88 -13.51
C GLU A 251 -3.45 -8.98 -14.41
N MET A 252 -3.30 -10.09 -15.13
CA MET A 252 -2.21 -10.27 -16.07
C MET A 252 -2.28 -9.25 -17.23
N MET A 253 -3.48 -8.95 -17.72
CA MET A 253 -3.68 -7.94 -18.75
C MET A 253 -3.35 -6.52 -18.24
N ILE A 254 -3.66 -6.20 -16.99
CA ILE A 254 -3.27 -4.94 -16.33
C ILE A 254 -1.74 -4.84 -16.27
N GLU A 255 -1.05 -5.91 -15.90
CA GLU A 255 0.41 -5.96 -15.88
C GLU A 255 1.00 -5.70 -17.28
N LEU A 256 0.42 -6.30 -18.32
CA LEU A 256 0.80 -6.06 -19.71
C LEU A 256 0.55 -4.58 -20.11
N ALA A 257 -0.59 -4.01 -19.73
CA ALA A 257 -0.92 -2.61 -20.00
C ALA A 257 0.05 -1.64 -19.32
N GLY A 258 0.46 -1.94 -18.09
CA GLY A 258 1.44 -1.15 -17.35
C GLY A 258 2.83 -1.25 -17.97
N LEU A 259 3.36 -2.47 -18.13
CA LEU A 259 4.75 -2.72 -18.55
C LEU A 259 4.98 -2.52 -20.05
N GLU A 260 4.06 -2.99 -20.90
CA GLU A 260 4.23 -3.02 -22.36
C GLU A 260 3.01 -2.44 -23.12
N PRO A 261 2.54 -1.21 -22.80
CA PRO A 261 1.32 -0.62 -23.39
C PRO A 261 1.34 -0.55 -24.91
N ARG A 262 2.51 -0.38 -25.53
CA ARG A 262 2.65 -0.29 -27.00
C ARG A 262 2.30 -1.59 -27.71
N PHE A 263 2.36 -2.74 -27.03
CA PHE A 263 1.94 -4.02 -27.59
C PHE A 263 0.46 -3.99 -28.01
N LEU A 264 -0.38 -3.29 -27.23
CA LEU A 264 -1.82 -3.19 -27.43
C LEU A 264 -2.20 -2.22 -28.58
N ARG A 265 -1.25 -1.44 -29.11
CA ARG A 265 -1.52 -0.29 -29.99
C ARG A 265 -2.38 -0.59 -31.24
N ARG A 266 -2.26 -1.77 -31.86
CA ARG A 266 -2.97 -2.08 -33.11
C ARG A 266 -4.46 -2.38 -32.89
N GLN A 267 -4.81 -2.91 -31.71
CA GLN A 267 -6.18 -3.32 -31.36
C GLN A 267 -6.71 -2.56 -30.14
N LEU A 268 -6.05 -1.45 -29.78
CA LEU A 268 -6.39 -0.64 -28.62
C LEU A 268 -7.89 -0.26 -28.55
N PRO A 269 -8.56 0.16 -29.65
CA PRO A 269 -9.99 0.47 -29.59
C PRO A 269 -10.83 -0.73 -29.14
N ASP A 270 -10.54 -1.92 -29.63
CA ASP A 270 -11.33 -3.13 -29.36
C ASP A 270 -11.07 -3.64 -27.94
N VAL A 271 -9.81 -3.62 -27.49
CA VAL A 271 -9.44 -4.01 -26.13
C VAL A 271 -10.09 -3.07 -25.11
N VAL A 272 -9.95 -1.75 -25.28
CA VAL A 272 -10.56 -0.76 -24.37
C VAL A 272 -12.09 -0.85 -24.42
N ALA A 273 -12.69 -1.05 -25.59
CA ALA A 273 -14.14 -1.22 -25.70
C ALA A 273 -14.62 -2.47 -24.94
N SER A 274 -13.87 -3.58 -24.99
CA SER A 274 -14.18 -4.82 -24.27
C SER A 274 -14.08 -4.61 -22.75
N MET A 275 -13.03 -3.94 -22.27
CA MET A 275 -12.89 -3.66 -20.82
C MET A 275 -14.02 -2.76 -20.31
N LEU A 276 -14.40 -1.74 -21.08
CA LEU A 276 -15.55 -0.91 -20.73
C LEU A 276 -16.87 -1.69 -20.72
N GLN A 277 -17.06 -2.67 -21.61
CA GLN A 277 -18.24 -3.55 -21.57
C GLN A 277 -18.27 -4.41 -20.31
N ILE A 278 -17.12 -4.93 -19.87
CA ILE A 278 -17.00 -5.69 -18.63
C ILE A 278 -17.33 -4.79 -17.43
N ALA A 279 -16.76 -3.59 -17.37
CA ALA A 279 -17.00 -2.64 -16.28
C ALA A 279 -18.46 -2.16 -16.19
N GLU A 280 -19.13 -2.03 -17.35
CA GLU A 280 -20.54 -1.64 -17.48
C GLU A 280 -21.53 -2.79 -17.18
N ALA A 281 -21.08 -4.04 -17.06
CA ALA A 281 -21.96 -5.20 -16.90
C ALA A 281 -22.44 -5.37 -15.45
N PRO A 282 -23.71 -5.10 -15.11
CA PRO A 282 -24.21 -5.16 -13.74
C PRO A 282 -24.37 -6.59 -13.21
N GLY A 283 -24.21 -7.60 -14.06
CA GLY A 283 -24.32 -9.02 -13.69
C GLY A 283 -22.99 -9.67 -13.30
N LEU A 284 -21.88 -8.93 -13.35
CA LEU A 284 -20.56 -9.40 -12.93
C LEU A 284 -20.25 -8.91 -11.51
N GLU A 285 -19.37 -9.63 -10.82
CA GLU A 285 -18.86 -9.25 -9.51
C GLU A 285 -18.09 -7.93 -9.57
N ASP A 286 -18.12 -7.17 -8.47
CA ASP A 286 -17.40 -5.90 -8.36
C ASP A 286 -15.89 -6.06 -8.58
N GLY A 287 -15.27 -7.14 -8.09
CA GLY A 287 -13.86 -7.44 -8.37
C GLY A 287 -13.55 -7.53 -9.85
N THR A 288 -14.40 -8.20 -10.64
CA THR A 288 -14.27 -8.32 -12.09
C THR A 288 -14.43 -6.97 -12.78
N ARG A 289 -15.43 -6.17 -12.36
CA ARG A 289 -15.70 -4.83 -12.91
C ARG A 289 -14.57 -3.84 -12.58
N HIS A 290 -14.04 -3.90 -11.35
CA HIS A 290 -12.93 -3.08 -10.88
C HIS A 290 -11.66 -3.34 -11.67
N LEU A 291 -11.29 -4.61 -11.88
CA LEU A 291 -10.11 -4.94 -12.68
C LEU A 291 -10.24 -4.47 -14.14
N ALA A 292 -11.44 -4.48 -14.71
CA ALA A 292 -11.66 -3.92 -16.04
C ALA A 292 -11.52 -2.39 -16.09
N VAL A 293 -11.96 -1.67 -15.04
CA VAL A 293 -11.70 -0.22 -14.87
C VAL A 293 -10.21 0.03 -14.69
N GLU A 294 -9.56 -0.71 -13.80
CA GLU A 294 -8.13 -0.60 -13.48
C GLU A 294 -7.29 -0.72 -14.75
N PHE A 295 -7.56 -1.70 -15.61
CA PHE A 295 -6.86 -1.85 -16.90
C PHE A 295 -6.88 -0.56 -17.74
N VAL A 296 -8.04 0.11 -17.83
CA VAL A 296 -8.18 1.32 -18.64
C VAL A 296 -7.48 2.51 -17.96
N VAL A 297 -7.52 2.59 -16.63
CA VAL A 297 -6.79 3.61 -15.84
C VAL A 297 -5.28 3.42 -15.98
N THR A 298 -4.77 2.20 -15.81
CA THR A 298 -3.35 1.86 -16.01
C THR A 298 -2.86 2.29 -17.41
N LEU A 299 -3.66 2.08 -18.46
CA LEU A 299 -3.32 2.54 -19.81
C LEU A 299 -3.29 4.07 -19.94
N ALA A 300 -4.15 4.79 -19.20
CA ALA A 300 -4.14 6.25 -19.17
C ALA A 300 -2.87 6.77 -18.46
N GLU A 301 -2.44 6.11 -17.38
CA GLU A 301 -1.25 6.44 -16.59
C GLU A 301 0.05 6.13 -17.31
N ALA A 302 0.05 5.14 -18.21
CA ALA A 302 1.22 4.70 -18.98
C ALA A 302 1.73 5.72 -20.04
N ARG A 303 1.46 7.02 -19.85
CA ARG A 303 1.80 8.13 -20.75
C ARG A 303 3.30 8.25 -21.04
N GLU A 304 4.16 7.90 -20.09
CA GLU A 304 5.62 7.96 -20.26
C GLU A 304 6.11 6.85 -21.21
N ARG A 305 5.51 5.65 -21.10
CA ARG A 305 5.84 4.49 -21.93
C ARG A 305 5.17 4.55 -23.30
N ALA A 306 3.92 5.02 -23.38
CA ALA A 306 3.14 5.13 -24.62
C ALA A 306 2.48 6.52 -24.82
N PRO A 307 3.27 7.58 -25.12
CA PRO A 307 2.75 8.94 -25.26
C PRO A 307 1.65 9.07 -26.33
N GLY A 308 0.51 9.66 -25.93
CA GLY A 308 -0.59 9.97 -26.84
C GLY A 308 -1.38 8.77 -27.35
N MET A 309 -1.13 7.57 -26.85
CA MET A 309 -1.82 6.34 -27.27
C MET A 309 -3.32 6.41 -26.93
N MET A 310 -3.67 6.66 -25.67
CA MET A 310 -5.05 6.76 -25.21
C MET A 310 -5.79 7.98 -25.77
N ARG A 311 -5.09 9.08 -26.08
CA ARG A 311 -5.71 10.29 -26.69
C ARG A 311 -6.35 10.04 -28.05
N ARG A 312 -5.99 8.94 -28.73
CA ARG A 312 -6.60 8.53 -30.01
C ARG A 312 -8.00 7.96 -29.87
N LEU A 313 -8.44 7.69 -28.65
CA LEU A 313 -9.75 7.15 -28.34
C LEU A 313 -10.64 8.28 -27.77
N PRO A 314 -11.32 9.10 -28.58
CA PRO A 314 -12.00 10.29 -28.09
C PRO A 314 -13.22 10.02 -27.17
N ARG A 315 -13.65 8.76 -27.01
CA ARG A 315 -14.87 8.38 -26.26
C ARG A 315 -14.64 7.51 -25.02
N TYR A 316 -13.43 6.98 -24.79
CA TYR A 316 -13.24 6.08 -23.64
C TYR A 316 -13.36 6.84 -22.32
N VAL A 317 -12.86 8.08 -22.25
CA VAL A 317 -12.92 8.90 -21.03
C VAL A 317 -14.36 9.12 -20.60
N GLY A 318 -15.25 9.51 -21.51
CA GLY A 318 -16.67 9.73 -21.19
C GLY A 318 -17.35 8.47 -20.62
N ARG A 319 -17.13 7.31 -21.26
CA ARG A 319 -17.70 6.03 -20.78
C ARG A 319 -17.12 5.61 -19.44
N LEU A 320 -15.79 5.61 -19.32
CA LEU A 320 -15.10 5.25 -18.08
C LEU A 320 -15.55 6.14 -16.93
N PHE A 321 -15.56 7.46 -17.15
CA PHE A 321 -15.99 8.44 -16.16
C PHE A 321 -17.43 8.18 -15.70
N ALA A 322 -18.35 7.90 -16.62
CA ALA A 322 -19.74 7.55 -16.27
C ALA A 322 -19.84 6.25 -15.45
N VAL A 323 -19.06 5.22 -15.80
CA VAL A 323 -19.00 3.96 -15.05
C VAL A 323 -18.53 4.21 -13.61
N VAL A 324 -17.43 4.94 -13.46
CA VAL A 324 -16.84 5.23 -12.15
C VAL A 324 -17.76 6.13 -11.32
N MET A 325 -18.40 7.14 -11.92
CA MET A 325 -19.43 7.94 -11.25
C MET A 325 -20.63 7.11 -10.77
N ASN A 326 -21.03 6.07 -11.51
CA ASN A 326 -22.11 5.18 -11.08
C ASN A 326 -21.66 4.29 -9.90
N MET A 327 -20.39 3.89 -9.84
CA MET A 327 -19.84 3.14 -8.70
C MET A 327 -19.86 3.97 -7.40
N LEU A 328 -19.75 5.31 -7.49
CA LEU A 328 -19.94 6.20 -6.33
C LEU A 328 -21.36 6.21 -5.75
N LEU A 329 -22.34 5.59 -6.42
CA LEU A 329 -23.70 5.43 -5.89
C LEU A 329 -23.79 4.25 -4.90
N ASP A 330 -22.75 3.42 -4.80
CA ASP A 330 -22.72 2.28 -3.90
C ASP A 330 -22.34 2.68 -2.47
N VAL A 331 -23.14 3.59 -1.90
CA VAL A 331 -23.04 4.09 -0.53
C VAL A 331 -24.40 3.93 0.14
N GLN A 332 -24.45 3.41 1.36
CA GLN A 332 -25.67 3.16 2.12
C GLN A 332 -25.87 4.18 3.23
N ASP A 333 -27.12 4.48 3.56
CA ASP A 333 -27.45 5.40 4.64
C ASP A 333 -27.52 4.67 5.99
N GLU A 334 -26.36 4.30 6.50
CA GLU A 334 -26.25 3.51 7.73
C GLU A 334 -26.38 4.37 9.00
N PRO A 335 -27.19 3.96 10.01
CA PRO A 335 -27.29 4.66 11.29
C PRO A 335 -25.94 4.85 12.01
N ALA A 336 -25.01 3.90 11.83
CA ALA A 336 -23.67 3.97 12.38
C ALA A 336 -22.89 5.18 11.88
N TRP A 337 -23.17 5.68 10.66
CA TRP A 337 -22.54 6.89 10.16
C TRP A 337 -22.91 8.11 11.01
N TYR A 338 -24.16 8.21 11.47
CA TYR A 338 -24.62 9.32 12.32
C TYR A 338 -24.14 9.20 13.77
N ALA A 339 -23.90 7.96 14.23
CA ALA A 339 -23.48 7.65 15.60
C ALA A 339 -21.94 7.57 15.76
N ALA A 340 -21.20 7.83 14.68
CA ALA A 340 -19.74 7.73 14.66
C ALA A 340 -19.09 8.56 15.77
N VAL A 341 -18.07 7.99 16.41
CA VAL A 341 -17.29 8.67 17.45
C VAL A 341 -15.95 9.20 16.94
N SER A 342 -15.51 8.73 15.77
CA SER A 342 -14.35 9.23 15.01
C SER A 342 -14.73 9.65 13.59
N GLU A 343 -13.95 10.54 12.98
CA GLU A 343 -14.11 10.90 11.55
C GLU A 343 -13.78 9.72 10.61
N GLU A 344 -12.93 8.79 11.06
CA GLU A 344 -12.47 7.60 10.31
C GLU A 344 -13.53 6.49 10.16
N GLU A 345 -14.68 6.61 10.83
CA GLU A 345 -15.75 5.61 10.76
C GLU A 345 -16.64 5.80 9.54
N ASP A 346 -16.26 5.23 8.39
CA ASP A 346 -16.96 5.45 7.12
C ASP A 346 -18.08 4.45 6.85
N ALA A 347 -18.97 4.31 7.83
CA ALA A 347 -20.10 3.38 7.77
C ALA A 347 -20.98 3.63 6.53
N GLY A 348 -21.30 2.55 5.82
CA GLY A 348 -22.12 2.57 4.61
C GLY A 348 -21.33 2.78 3.32
N GLU A 349 -20.02 3.05 3.38
CA GLU A 349 -19.16 3.04 2.19
C GLU A 349 -18.77 1.60 1.82
N THR A 350 -18.87 1.26 0.54
CA THR A 350 -18.50 -0.06 0.01
C THR A 350 -17.13 -0.01 -0.67
N GLY A 351 -16.56 -1.19 -0.96
CA GLY A 351 -15.33 -1.27 -1.75
C GLY A 351 -15.45 -0.60 -3.13
N SER A 352 -16.62 -0.67 -3.76
CA SER A 352 -16.91 -0.03 -5.05
C SER A 352 -16.91 1.50 -4.96
N PHE A 353 -17.44 2.05 -3.86
CA PHE A 353 -17.40 3.49 -3.61
C PHE A 353 -15.97 3.99 -3.44
N VAL A 354 -15.16 3.33 -2.60
CA VAL A 354 -13.77 3.70 -2.33
C VAL A 354 -12.91 3.57 -3.58
N PHE A 355 -13.01 2.44 -4.30
CA PHE A 355 -12.30 2.22 -5.56
C PHE A 355 -12.61 3.30 -6.60
N ALA A 356 -13.88 3.73 -6.70
CA ALA A 356 -14.29 4.74 -7.66
C ALA A 356 -13.70 6.13 -7.37
N GLN A 357 -13.55 6.48 -6.09
CA GLN A 357 -12.91 7.74 -5.71
C GLN A 357 -11.46 7.79 -6.17
N GLU A 358 -10.68 6.76 -5.85
CA GLU A 358 -9.27 6.65 -6.26
C GLU A 358 -9.13 6.66 -7.79
N CYS A 359 -10.02 5.95 -8.49
CA CYS A 359 -10.01 5.91 -9.96
C CYS A 359 -10.24 7.28 -10.60
N LEU A 360 -11.13 8.12 -10.04
CA LEU A 360 -11.40 9.45 -10.59
C LEU A 360 -10.18 10.36 -10.47
N ASP A 361 -9.51 10.34 -9.32
CA ASP A 361 -8.31 11.12 -9.09
C ASP A 361 -7.17 10.68 -10.03
N ARG A 362 -6.83 9.39 -10.01
CA ARG A 362 -5.80 8.81 -10.90
C ARG A 362 -6.07 9.10 -12.37
N LEU A 363 -7.31 8.95 -12.82
CA LEU A 363 -7.72 9.26 -14.19
C LEU A 363 -7.57 10.77 -14.49
N ALA A 364 -7.95 11.65 -13.55
CA ALA A 364 -7.82 13.08 -13.71
C ALA A 364 -6.35 13.52 -13.81
N ILE A 365 -5.47 12.99 -12.97
CA ILE A 365 -4.03 13.25 -12.98
C ILE A 365 -3.38 12.73 -14.27
N ALA A 366 -3.80 11.55 -14.75
CA ALA A 366 -3.25 10.92 -15.93
C ALA A 366 -3.61 11.68 -17.22
N VAL A 367 -4.89 12.06 -17.38
CA VAL A 367 -5.45 12.61 -18.63
C VAL A 367 -5.48 14.14 -18.63
N GLY A 368 -5.73 14.76 -17.48
CA GLY A 368 -5.75 16.21 -17.27
C GLY A 368 -7.07 16.91 -17.58
N GLY A 369 -7.24 18.08 -16.97
CA GLY A 369 -8.51 18.84 -16.98
C GLY A 369 -9.05 19.30 -18.33
N ASN A 370 -8.25 19.39 -19.40
CA ASN A 370 -8.76 19.73 -20.74
C ASN A 370 -9.67 18.63 -21.33
N THR A 371 -9.53 17.39 -20.86
CA THR A 371 -10.34 16.26 -21.32
C THR A 371 -11.41 15.90 -20.29
N ILE A 372 -11.06 15.95 -19.00
CA ILE A 372 -11.95 15.54 -17.91
C ILE A 372 -13.07 16.55 -17.67
N LEU A 373 -12.76 17.86 -17.65
CA LEU A 373 -13.78 18.87 -17.32
C LEU A 373 -14.93 18.96 -18.33
N PRO A 374 -14.70 18.86 -19.67
CA PRO A 374 -15.82 18.78 -20.61
C PRO A 374 -16.75 17.59 -20.35
N VAL A 375 -16.20 16.43 -20.01
CA VAL A 375 -16.98 15.23 -19.65
C VAL A 375 -17.75 15.44 -18.35
N ALA A 376 -17.08 15.98 -17.33
CA ALA A 376 -17.72 16.29 -16.05
C ALA A 376 -18.84 17.33 -16.21
N ALA A 377 -18.65 18.35 -17.04
CA ALA A 377 -19.67 19.38 -17.32
C ALA A 377 -20.91 18.81 -18.02
N GLU A 378 -20.78 17.72 -18.78
CA GLU A 378 -21.91 17.02 -19.40
C GLU A 378 -22.69 16.17 -18.38
N LEU A 379 -21.99 15.47 -17.48
CA LEU A 379 -22.59 14.50 -16.57
C LEU A 379 -23.08 15.10 -15.24
N LEU A 380 -22.29 15.98 -14.61
CA LEU A 380 -22.55 16.52 -13.27
C LEU A 380 -23.92 17.19 -13.11
N PRO A 381 -24.45 17.99 -14.07
CA PRO A 381 -25.75 18.64 -13.91
C PRO A 381 -26.89 17.64 -13.65
N SER A 382 -26.82 16.46 -14.27
CA SER A 382 -27.84 15.41 -14.10
C SER A 382 -27.76 14.70 -12.75
N PHE A 383 -26.61 14.74 -12.07
CA PHE A 383 -26.41 14.17 -10.75
C PHE A 383 -26.72 15.19 -9.64
N ILE A 384 -26.25 16.43 -9.77
CA ILE A 384 -26.50 17.52 -8.81
C ILE A 384 -27.99 17.86 -8.73
N GLY A 385 -28.70 17.87 -9.86
CA GLY A 385 -30.13 18.17 -9.90
C GLY A 385 -31.05 17.00 -9.56
N ALA A 386 -30.53 15.83 -9.17
CA ALA A 386 -31.34 14.65 -8.92
C ALA A 386 -32.03 14.68 -7.54
N GLU A 387 -33.22 14.10 -7.43
CA GLU A 387 -33.92 13.92 -6.15
C GLU A 387 -33.20 12.93 -5.21
N GLU A 388 -32.50 11.95 -5.79
CA GLU A 388 -31.73 10.94 -5.06
C GLU A 388 -30.46 11.54 -4.43
N TRP A 389 -30.36 11.45 -3.11
CA TRP A 389 -29.21 12.01 -2.37
C TRP A 389 -27.88 11.38 -2.80
N LYS A 390 -27.86 10.07 -3.13
CA LYS A 390 -26.65 9.35 -3.57
C LYS A 390 -26.05 9.97 -4.83
N ARG A 391 -26.88 10.42 -5.78
CA ARG A 391 -26.42 11.11 -6.98
C ARG A 391 -25.83 12.48 -6.68
N ARG A 392 -26.49 13.28 -5.84
CA ARG A 392 -25.98 14.58 -5.43
C ARG A 392 -24.65 14.44 -4.67
N HIS A 393 -24.58 13.46 -3.78
CA HIS A 393 -23.37 13.07 -3.07
C HIS A 393 -22.24 12.66 -4.04
N ALA A 394 -22.50 11.73 -4.96
CA ALA A 394 -21.53 11.28 -5.95
C ALA A 394 -21.01 12.42 -6.84
N ALA A 395 -21.84 13.40 -7.19
CA ALA A 395 -21.38 14.58 -7.93
C ALA A 395 -20.36 15.41 -7.13
N LEU A 396 -20.59 15.61 -5.83
CA LEU A 396 -19.68 16.37 -4.97
C LEU A 396 -18.35 15.62 -4.76
N MET A 397 -18.42 14.31 -4.53
CA MET A 397 -17.23 13.45 -4.47
C MET A 397 -16.48 13.43 -5.81
N THR A 398 -17.20 13.46 -6.93
CA THR A 398 -16.55 13.57 -8.26
C THR A 398 -15.82 14.89 -8.41
N ILE A 399 -16.42 16.01 -7.98
CA ILE A 399 -15.77 17.33 -8.05
C ILE A 399 -14.52 17.38 -7.17
N SER A 400 -14.56 16.80 -5.97
CA SER A 400 -13.39 16.74 -5.08
C SER A 400 -12.28 15.92 -5.70
N GLN A 401 -12.57 14.71 -6.19
CA GLN A 401 -11.53 13.80 -6.67
C GLN A 401 -10.87 14.22 -7.98
N ILE A 402 -11.55 14.98 -8.85
CA ILE A 402 -10.91 15.45 -10.09
C ILE A 402 -10.11 16.75 -9.91
N ALA A 403 -10.13 17.37 -8.73
CA ALA A 403 -9.61 18.72 -8.50
C ALA A 403 -8.11 18.83 -8.76
N GLU A 404 -7.29 17.96 -8.14
CA GLU A 404 -5.83 17.94 -8.32
C GLU A 404 -5.45 17.82 -9.81
N GLY A 405 -5.92 16.76 -10.48
CA GLY A 405 -5.64 16.51 -11.90
C GLY A 405 -6.17 17.59 -12.86
N CYS A 406 -7.19 18.36 -12.44
CA CYS A 406 -7.82 19.40 -13.24
C CYS A 406 -7.48 20.83 -12.83
N ALA A 407 -6.61 21.02 -11.82
CA ALA A 407 -6.41 22.30 -11.13
C ALA A 407 -6.21 23.47 -12.10
N LYS A 408 -5.27 23.34 -13.05
CA LYS A 408 -4.95 24.40 -14.04
C LYS A 408 -6.15 24.94 -14.83
N VAL A 409 -7.13 24.09 -15.11
CA VAL A 409 -8.32 24.48 -15.88
C VAL A 409 -9.45 24.91 -14.93
N MET A 410 -9.62 24.22 -13.80
CA MET A 410 -10.59 24.60 -12.76
C MET A 410 -10.31 25.99 -12.18
N THR A 411 -9.04 26.36 -11.95
CA THR A 411 -8.64 27.68 -11.45
C THR A 411 -9.15 28.84 -12.32
N LYS A 412 -9.40 28.60 -13.62
CA LYS A 412 -9.94 29.60 -14.55
C LYS A 412 -11.44 29.80 -14.40
N ASN A 413 -12.15 28.80 -13.88
CA ASN A 413 -13.61 28.77 -13.71
C ASN A 413 -14.00 28.59 -12.23
N LEU A 414 -13.16 29.09 -11.31
CA LEU A 414 -13.30 28.91 -9.85
C LEU A 414 -14.70 29.26 -9.33
N ASP A 415 -15.24 30.41 -9.71
CA ASP A 415 -16.55 30.87 -9.24
C ASP A 415 -17.67 29.86 -9.55
N GLN A 416 -17.64 29.26 -10.74
CA GLN A 416 -18.64 28.28 -11.15
C GLN A 416 -18.45 26.96 -10.40
N VAL A 417 -17.21 26.45 -10.31
CA VAL A 417 -16.92 25.17 -9.63
C VAL A 417 -17.29 25.25 -8.16
N VAL A 418 -16.78 26.27 -7.46
CA VAL A 418 -17.07 26.46 -6.02
C VAL A 418 -18.53 26.81 -5.79
N GLY A 419 -19.15 27.62 -6.66
CA GLY A 419 -20.56 27.95 -6.57
C GLY A 419 -21.48 26.72 -6.63
N MET A 420 -21.17 25.73 -7.50
CA MET A 420 -21.91 24.47 -7.55
C MET A 420 -21.84 23.70 -6.23
N VAL A 421 -20.66 23.65 -5.60
CA VAL A 421 -20.45 22.95 -4.33
C VAL A 421 -21.14 23.67 -3.18
N LEU A 422 -20.98 25.00 -3.07
CA LEU A 422 -21.57 25.81 -2.00
C LEU A 422 -23.10 25.74 -1.96
N ASN A 423 -23.77 25.56 -3.11
CA ASN A 423 -25.22 25.38 -3.15
C ASN A 423 -25.70 24.13 -2.40
N SER A 424 -24.83 23.14 -2.21
CA SER A 424 -25.16 21.88 -1.53
C SER A 424 -24.90 21.91 -0.02
N PHE A 425 -24.41 23.03 0.54
CA PHE A 425 -24.19 23.19 1.98
C PHE A 425 -25.49 23.15 2.80
N ASN A 426 -26.61 23.47 2.16
CA ASN A 426 -27.94 23.43 2.77
C ASN A 426 -28.79 22.27 2.24
N ASP A 427 -28.17 21.23 1.68
CA ASP A 427 -28.90 20.04 1.21
C ASP A 427 -29.71 19.42 2.36
N PRO A 428 -30.93 18.91 2.13
CA PRO A 428 -31.70 18.23 3.17
C PRO A 428 -30.98 17.01 3.76
N HIS A 429 -30.13 16.33 2.99
CA HIS A 429 -29.45 15.11 3.42
C HIS A 429 -28.08 15.41 4.06
N PRO A 430 -27.82 14.98 5.32
CA PRO A 430 -26.57 15.27 6.02
C PRO A 430 -25.31 14.78 5.29
N ARG A 431 -25.33 13.58 4.70
CA ARG A 431 -24.21 13.09 3.86
C ARG A 431 -23.91 13.99 2.66
N VAL A 432 -24.91 14.63 2.05
CA VAL A 432 -24.69 15.54 0.92
C VAL A 432 -24.06 16.86 1.42
N ARG A 433 -24.52 17.37 2.57
CA ARG A 433 -23.86 18.53 3.23
C ARG A 433 -22.41 18.21 3.57
N TRP A 434 -22.16 17.03 4.14
CA TRP A 434 -20.81 16.55 4.44
C TRP A 434 -19.93 16.48 3.18
N ALA A 435 -20.43 15.88 2.09
CA ALA A 435 -19.69 15.81 0.83
C ALA A 435 -19.41 17.19 0.20
N ALA A 436 -20.31 18.17 0.40
CA ALA A 436 -20.10 19.53 -0.06
C ALA A 436 -18.95 20.21 0.71
N ILE A 437 -18.91 20.00 2.02
CA ILE A 437 -17.82 20.48 2.89
C ILE A 437 -16.51 19.78 2.51
N ASN A 438 -16.54 18.47 2.28
CA ASN A 438 -15.40 17.68 1.83
C ASN A 438 -14.82 18.25 0.53
N ALA A 439 -15.69 18.50 -0.45
CA ALA A 439 -15.29 19.09 -1.71
C ALA A 439 -14.69 20.50 -1.54
N VAL A 440 -15.23 21.34 -0.66
CA VAL A 440 -14.63 22.65 -0.35
C VAL A 440 -13.25 22.51 0.30
N GLY A 441 -13.08 21.58 1.25
CA GLY A 441 -11.80 21.27 1.86
C GLY A 441 -10.76 20.87 0.81
N GLN A 442 -11.08 19.87 0.00
CA GLN A 442 -10.19 19.38 -1.06
C GLN A 442 -9.86 20.46 -2.10
N LEU A 443 -10.86 21.21 -2.58
CA LEU A 443 -10.65 22.31 -3.52
C LEU A 443 -9.76 23.41 -2.91
N SER A 444 -9.83 23.63 -1.60
CA SER A 444 -8.97 24.61 -0.92
C SER A 444 -7.51 24.19 -0.90
N THR A 445 -7.23 22.89 -0.79
CA THR A 445 -5.88 22.33 -0.93
C THR A 445 -5.41 22.41 -2.38
N ASP A 446 -6.18 21.87 -3.33
CA ASP A 446 -5.72 21.62 -4.69
C ASP A 446 -5.74 22.85 -5.61
N LEU A 447 -6.66 23.79 -5.33
CA LEU A 447 -6.81 25.02 -6.10
C LEU A 447 -6.25 26.25 -5.35
N GLY A 448 -5.57 26.03 -4.23
CA GLY A 448 -4.89 27.06 -3.48
C GLY A 448 -3.57 27.53 -4.13
N PRO A 449 -3.14 28.77 -3.89
CA PRO A 449 -3.79 29.80 -3.07
C PRO A 449 -4.86 30.61 -3.81
N GLU A 450 -5.12 30.37 -5.10
CA GLU A 450 -6.06 31.15 -5.91
C GLU A 450 -7.49 31.10 -5.39
N LEU A 451 -7.94 29.94 -4.90
CA LEU A 451 -9.25 29.81 -4.26
C LEU A 451 -9.35 30.72 -3.02
N GLN A 452 -8.36 30.66 -2.13
CA GLN A 452 -8.31 31.50 -0.92
C GLN A 452 -8.32 32.98 -1.30
N ASN A 453 -7.49 33.39 -2.26
CA ASN A 453 -7.39 34.78 -2.69
C ASN A 453 -8.69 35.36 -3.28
N LYS A 454 -9.49 34.54 -3.98
CA LYS A 454 -10.67 35.02 -4.70
C LYS A 454 -11.98 34.77 -3.96
N LEU A 455 -12.10 33.64 -3.28
CA LEU A 455 -13.38 33.10 -2.81
C LEU A 455 -13.49 33.01 -1.29
N HIS A 456 -12.51 33.52 -0.52
CA HIS A 456 -12.58 33.57 0.94
C HIS A 456 -13.89 34.16 1.48
N HIS A 457 -14.45 35.16 0.80
CA HIS A 457 -15.64 35.90 1.21
C HIS A 457 -16.95 35.11 1.10
N VAL A 458 -16.96 33.98 0.38
CA VAL A 458 -18.11 33.06 0.31
C VAL A 458 -17.80 31.73 1.00
N VAL A 459 -16.56 31.24 0.92
CA VAL A 459 -16.17 29.95 1.49
C VAL A 459 -16.12 30.00 3.02
N LEU A 460 -15.41 30.95 3.61
CA LEU A 460 -15.26 31.02 5.08
C LEU A 460 -16.61 31.23 5.79
N PRO A 461 -17.51 32.11 5.33
CA PRO A 461 -18.85 32.21 5.92
C PRO A 461 -19.68 30.95 5.78
N ALA A 462 -19.59 30.24 4.65
CA ALA A 462 -20.31 28.98 4.44
C ALA A 462 -19.84 27.88 5.40
N LEU A 463 -18.52 27.72 5.58
CA LEU A 463 -17.93 26.80 6.54
C LEU A 463 -18.32 27.17 7.98
N ALA A 464 -18.24 28.46 8.35
CA ALA A 464 -18.66 28.93 9.66
C ALA A 464 -20.16 28.69 9.93
N SER A 465 -21.01 28.75 8.91
CA SER A 465 -22.43 28.41 9.02
C SER A 465 -22.66 26.91 9.14
N ALA A 466 -21.88 26.07 8.46
CA ALA A 466 -21.99 24.62 8.55
C ALA A 466 -21.60 24.09 9.95
N MET A 467 -20.73 24.80 10.67
CA MET A 467 -20.44 24.52 12.08
C MET A 467 -21.65 24.67 13.00
N ASP A 468 -22.73 25.34 12.57
CA ASP A 468 -23.96 25.49 13.36
C ASP A 468 -24.92 24.29 13.23
N ASP A 469 -24.60 23.26 12.43
CA ASP A 469 -25.42 22.05 12.25
C ASP A 469 -25.37 21.12 13.48
N SER A 470 -25.83 21.60 14.63
CA SER A 470 -25.74 20.90 15.92
C SER A 470 -26.47 19.55 15.98
N GLU A 471 -27.38 19.30 15.04
CA GLU A 471 -28.08 18.02 14.92
C GLU A 471 -27.20 16.94 14.25
N ASN A 472 -26.13 17.34 13.56
CA ASN A 472 -25.27 16.46 12.79
C ASN A 472 -23.79 16.68 13.14
N PRO A 473 -23.29 16.06 14.24
CA PRO A 473 -21.92 16.23 14.70
C PRO A 473 -20.84 15.97 13.64
N ARG A 474 -21.05 15.01 12.72
CA ARG A 474 -20.12 14.78 11.60
C ARG A 474 -20.01 15.96 10.65
N VAL A 475 -21.13 16.62 10.35
CA VAL A 475 -21.13 17.80 9.48
C VAL A 475 -20.38 18.94 10.18
N GLN A 476 -20.58 19.13 11.49
CA GLN A 476 -19.85 20.15 12.26
C GLN A 476 -18.36 19.88 12.33
N ALA A 477 -17.96 18.64 12.64
CA ALA A 477 -16.57 18.22 12.74
C ALA A 477 -15.87 18.42 11.39
N HIS A 478 -16.50 17.98 10.29
CA HIS A 478 -15.95 18.14 8.95
C HIS A 478 -15.88 19.62 8.52
N ALA A 479 -16.84 20.45 8.92
CA ALA A 479 -16.79 21.89 8.66
C ALA A 479 -15.61 22.56 9.37
N ALA A 480 -15.29 22.12 10.60
CA ALA A 480 -14.08 22.54 11.29
C ALA A 480 -12.83 22.03 10.57
N SER A 481 -12.79 20.75 10.18
CA SER A 481 -11.67 20.16 9.43
C SER A 481 -11.39 20.93 8.12
N ALA A 482 -12.42 21.29 7.35
CA ALA A 482 -12.28 22.07 6.12
C ALA A 482 -11.73 23.50 6.34
N ILE A 483 -11.82 24.06 7.55
CA ILE A 483 -11.11 25.32 7.88
C ILE A 483 -9.60 25.10 7.84
N LEU A 484 -9.10 23.95 8.33
CA LEU A 484 -7.67 23.64 8.25
C LEU A 484 -7.20 23.64 6.80
N ASN A 485 -7.90 22.95 5.89
CA ASN A 485 -7.54 22.92 4.48
C ASN A 485 -7.54 24.31 3.87
N PHE A 486 -8.50 25.15 4.26
CA PHE A 486 -8.54 26.53 3.81
C PHE A 486 -7.38 27.35 4.35
N SER A 487 -7.07 27.25 5.65
CA SER A 487 -6.08 28.11 6.32
C SER A 487 -4.64 27.77 5.98
N GLU A 488 -4.27 26.51 5.71
CA GLU A 488 -2.88 26.11 5.43
C GLU A 488 -2.22 26.92 4.29
N ASN A 489 -2.97 27.22 3.23
CA ASN A 489 -2.50 28.02 2.09
C ASN A 489 -3.05 29.46 2.09
N CYS A 490 -3.64 29.91 3.20
CA CYS A 490 -4.23 31.23 3.34
C CYS A 490 -3.24 32.22 3.97
N ARG A 491 -3.14 33.42 3.38
CA ARG A 491 -2.34 34.50 3.96
C ARG A 491 -3.01 35.07 5.22
N PRO A 492 -2.23 35.54 6.21
CA PRO A 492 -2.77 36.14 7.43
C PRO A 492 -3.76 37.28 7.15
N GLU A 493 -3.51 38.12 6.14
CA GLU A 493 -4.35 39.29 5.83
C GLU A 493 -5.74 38.90 5.32
N ILE A 494 -5.86 37.73 4.68
CA ILE A 494 -7.14 37.19 4.19
C ILE A 494 -7.94 36.58 5.34
N LEU A 495 -7.26 35.86 6.24
CA LEU A 495 -7.92 35.14 7.33
C LEU A 495 -8.34 36.08 8.47
N THR A 496 -7.53 37.11 8.77
CA THR A 496 -7.72 38.03 9.90
C THR A 496 -9.14 38.58 10.05
N PRO A 497 -9.82 39.07 8.99
CA PRO A 497 -11.18 39.61 9.10
C PRO A 497 -12.23 38.60 9.55
N TYR A 498 -11.95 37.30 9.41
CA TYR A 498 -12.89 36.21 9.74
C TYR A 498 -12.57 35.54 11.08
N LEU A 499 -11.39 35.79 11.66
CA LEU A 499 -10.92 35.12 12.88
C LEU A 499 -11.89 35.29 14.06
N ASP A 500 -12.51 36.47 14.24
CA ASP A 500 -13.47 36.70 15.33
C ASP A 500 -14.64 35.71 15.27
N VAL A 501 -15.17 35.48 14.06
CA VAL A 501 -16.28 34.54 13.84
C VAL A 501 -15.79 33.11 13.96
N ILE A 502 -14.70 32.77 13.26
CA ILE A 502 -14.16 31.40 13.21
C ILE A 502 -13.76 30.93 14.62
N VAL A 503 -12.93 31.70 15.33
CA VAL A 503 -12.49 31.34 16.69
C VAL A 503 -13.68 31.27 17.64
N GLY A 504 -14.64 32.19 17.53
CA GLY A 504 -15.88 32.14 18.32
C GLY A 504 -16.65 30.84 18.12
N LYS A 505 -16.83 30.39 16.87
CA LYS A 505 -17.49 29.11 16.54
C LYS A 505 -16.68 27.91 17.06
N LEU A 506 -15.37 27.88 16.82
CA LEU A 506 -14.51 26.79 17.26
C LEU A 506 -14.51 26.63 18.79
N LEU A 507 -14.52 27.74 19.55
CA LEU A 507 -14.64 27.71 21.01
C LEU A 507 -15.97 27.11 21.49
N LEU A 508 -17.07 27.28 20.74
CA LEU A 508 -18.35 26.62 21.05
C LEU A 508 -18.28 25.12 20.74
N LEU A 509 -17.67 24.74 19.62
CA LEU A 509 -17.49 23.33 19.25
C LEU A 509 -16.59 22.56 20.24
N LEU A 510 -15.57 23.19 20.80
CA LEU A 510 -14.75 22.62 21.89
C LEU A 510 -15.57 22.28 23.15
N GLN A 511 -16.71 22.91 23.33
CA GLN A 511 -17.62 22.66 24.46
C GLN A 511 -18.73 21.67 24.09
N SER A 512 -18.71 21.08 22.89
CA SER A 512 -19.66 20.06 22.49
C SER A 512 -19.50 18.76 23.29
N GLY A 513 -20.56 17.96 23.35
CA GLY A 513 -20.52 16.63 23.95
C GLY A 513 -19.95 15.54 23.03
N SER A 514 -19.56 15.89 21.80
CA SER A 514 -19.01 14.96 20.82
C SER A 514 -17.50 15.12 20.73
N GLN A 515 -16.76 14.06 21.09
CA GLN A 515 -15.30 14.07 21.02
C GLN A 515 -14.80 14.39 19.61
N MET A 516 -15.40 13.81 18.57
CA MET A 516 -15.08 14.10 17.17
C MET A 516 -15.16 15.59 16.83
N VAL A 517 -16.22 16.28 17.29
CA VAL A 517 -16.39 17.72 17.05
C VAL A 517 -15.33 18.53 17.82
N GLN A 518 -15.01 18.13 19.05
CA GLN A 518 -13.93 18.76 19.81
C GLN A 518 -12.58 18.58 19.11
N GLU A 519 -12.29 17.37 18.61
CA GLU A 519 -11.08 17.06 17.88
C GLU A 519 -10.93 17.88 16.61
N GLY A 520 -11.97 17.93 15.76
CA GLY A 520 -11.99 18.77 14.57
C GLY A 520 -11.80 20.26 14.89
N ALA A 521 -12.42 20.73 15.99
CA ALA A 521 -12.26 22.11 16.44
C ALA A 521 -10.83 22.43 16.92
N LEU A 522 -10.15 21.50 17.60
CA LEU A 522 -8.75 21.67 18.01
C LEU A 522 -7.83 21.79 16.79
N THR A 523 -7.99 20.90 15.82
CA THR A 523 -7.20 20.88 14.58
C THR A 523 -7.39 22.17 13.77
N ALA A 524 -8.64 22.60 13.61
CA ALA A 524 -8.98 23.86 12.94
C ALA A 524 -8.41 25.09 13.65
N LEU A 525 -8.49 25.11 14.99
CA LEU A 525 -7.98 26.22 15.79
C LEU A 525 -6.46 26.32 15.72
N ALA A 526 -5.79 25.16 15.72
CA ALA A 526 -4.35 25.06 15.57
C ALA A 526 -3.88 25.61 14.21
N SER A 527 -4.55 25.20 13.12
CA SER A 527 -4.26 25.69 11.77
C SER A 527 -4.57 27.18 11.63
N ALA A 528 -5.70 27.66 12.15
CA ALA A 528 -6.04 29.08 12.13
C ALA A 528 -5.02 29.94 12.91
N ALA A 529 -4.50 29.43 14.04
CA ALA A 529 -3.45 30.09 14.80
C ALA A 529 -2.13 30.15 14.01
N ASP A 530 -1.70 29.02 13.43
CA ASP A 530 -0.48 28.97 12.62
C ASP A 530 -0.59 29.89 11.39
N SER A 531 -1.72 29.90 10.68
CA SER A 531 -1.85 30.76 9.49
C SER A 531 -2.02 32.25 9.81
N SER A 532 -2.49 32.62 11.00
CA SER A 532 -2.67 34.03 11.40
C SER A 532 -1.52 34.62 12.23
N GLN A 533 -0.64 33.76 12.75
CA GLN A 533 0.58 34.15 13.48
C GLN A 533 0.28 35.18 14.59
N GLU A 534 0.98 36.33 14.61
CA GLU A 534 0.84 37.35 15.64
C GLU A 534 -0.60 37.91 15.79
N HIS A 535 -1.42 37.81 14.75
CA HIS A 535 -2.80 38.28 14.78
C HIS A 535 -3.68 37.42 15.72
N PHE A 536 -3.23 36.21 16.03
CA PHE A 536 -3.90 35.32 16.96
C PHE A 536 -3.75 35.74 18.43
N GLN A 537 -2.84 36.67 18.76
CA GLN A 537 -2.62 37.14 20.13
C GLN A 537 -3.90 37.65 20.80
N LYS A 538 -4.83 38.23 20.03
CA LYS A 538 -6.14 38.71 20.50
C LYS A 538 -6.96 37.61 21.18
N TYR A 539 -6.84 36.36 20.72
CA TYR A 539 -7.70 35.25 21.13
C TYR A 539 -7.05 34.36 22.20
N TYR A 540 -5.75 34.51 22.42
CA TYR A 540 -4.96 33.63 23.29
C TYR A 540 -5.57 33.46 24.68
N ASP A 541 -5.91 34.57 25.35
CA ASP A 541 -6.40 34.55 26.73
C ASP A 541 -7.78 33.87 26.85
N ALA A 542 -8.56 33.83 25.76
CA ALA A 542 -9.83 33.12 25.69
C ALA A 542 -9.64 31.64 25.35
N VAL A 543 -8.70 31.31 24.47
CA VAL A 543 -8.47 29.96 23.94
C VAL A 543 -7.67 29.07 24.91
N MET A 544 -6.54 29.56 25.41
CA MET A 544 -5.57 28.74 26.16
C MET A 544 -6.17 28.02 27.39
N PRO A 545 -7.09 28.62 28.18
CA PRO A 545 -7.71 27.92 29.31
C PRO A 545 -8.47 26.65 28.92
N TYR A 546 -9.20 26.67 27.80
CA TYR A 546 -9.93 25.48 27.31
C TYR A 546 -8.97 24.37 26.89
N LEU A 547 -7.92 24.73 26.15
CA LEU A 547 -6.92 23.77 25.71
C LEU A 547 -6.21 23.09 26.89
N LYS A 548 -5.82 23.88 27.91
CA LYS A 548 -5.22 23.33 29.13
C LYS A 548 -6.18 22.42 29.89
N ALA A 549 -7.46 22.79 29.97
CA ALA A 549 -8.47 21.96 30.63
C ALA A 549 -8.62 20.60 29.93
N ILE A 550 -8.65 20.57 28.60
CA ILE A 550 -8.69 19.30 27.84
C ILE A 550 -7.41 18.49 28.10
N LEU A 551 -6.23 19.12 27.98
CA LEU A 551 -4.94 18.45 28.22
C LEU A 551 -4.82 17.83 29.63
N MET A 552 -5.43 18.46 30.64
CA MET A 552 -5.41 18.00 32.03
C MET A 552 -6.47 16.95 32.35
N ASN A 553 -7.66 17.04 31.73
CA ASN A 553 -8.82 16.23 32.10
C ASN A 553 -9.07 15.03 31.17
N ALA A 554 -8.61 15.06 29.92
CA ALA A 554 -8.80 13.98 28.94
C ALA A 554 -7.82 12.81 29.18
N THR A 555 -7.88 12.19 30.36
CA THR A 555 -6.94 11.14 30.77
C THR A 555 -7.38 9.72 30.43
N ASP A 556 -8.64 9.53 30.01
CA ASP A 556 -9.19 8.23 29.69
C ASP A 556 -8.67 7.66 28.36
N LYS A 557 -8.67 6.32 28.22
CA LYS A 557 -8.14 5.63 27.02
C LYS A 557 -8.86 6.07 25.73
N SER A 558 -10.16 6.36 25.80
CA SER A 558 -10.98 6.85 24.68
C SER A 558 -10.62 8.27 24.25
N SER A 559 -10.13 9.10 25.17
CA SER A 559 -9.85 10.53 24.93
C SER A 559 -8.38 10.81 24.63
N ARG A 560 -7.58 9.76 24.36
CA ARG A 560 -6.15 9.88 24.07
C ARG A 560 -5.88 10.78 22.86
N MET A 561 -6.63 10.59 21.77
CA MET A 561 -6.49 11.39 20.55
C MET A 561 -6.88 12.85 20.80
N LEU A 562 -8.01 13.09 21.49
CA LEU A 562 -8.42 14.43 21.92
C LEU A 562 -7.31 15.14 22.73
N ARG A 563 -6.68 14.44 23.67
CA ARG A 563 -5.57 14.97 24.45
C ARG A 563 -4.35 15.29 23.58
N ALA A 564 -4.03 14.41 22.62
CA ALA A 564 -2.92 14.59 21.68
C ALA A 564 -3.13 15.83 20.78
N LYS A 565 -4.31 15.96 20.16
CA LYS A 565 -4.70 17.12 19.35
C LYS A 565 -4.71 18.41 20.18
N SER A 566 -5.12 18.35 21.45
CA SER A 566 -5.08 19.51 22.34
C SER A 566 -3.65 19.96 22.63
N MET A 567 -2.73 19.02 22.83
CA MET A 567 -1.32 19.30 23.03
C MET A 567 -0.69 19.96 21.80
N GLU A 568 -0.98 19.41 20.62
CA GLU A 568 -0.58 20.00 19.35
C GLU A 568 -1.11 21.42 19.21
N CYS A 569 -2.41 21.63 19.43
CA CYS A 569 -3.04 22.94 19.34
C CYS A 569 -2.39 23.95 20.29
N ILE A 570 -2.09 23.58 21.54
CA ILE A 570 -1.39 24.44 22.49
C ILE A 570 -0.03 24.87 21.95
N SER A 571 0.74 23.91 21.41
CA SER A 571 2.08 24.18 20.90
C SER A 571 2.08 25.12 19.68
N LEU A 572 1.11 24.96 18.77
CA LEU A 572 0.95 25.79 17.58
C LEU A 572 0.45 27.20 17.94
N VAL A 573 -0.56 27.30 18.80
CA VAL A 573 -1.02 28.60 19.35
C VAL A 573 0.12 29.32 20.06
N GLY A 574 0.91 28.60 20.85
CA GLY A 574 2.08 29.13 21.55
C GLY A 574 3.17 29.66 20.62
N MET A 575 3.40 29.01 19.47
CA MET A 575 4.30 29.52 18.43
C MET A 575 3.74 30.78 17.77
N ALA A 576 2.45 30.78 17.40
CA ALA A 576 1.80 31.89 16.71
C ALA A 576 1.83 33.20 17.53
N VAL A 577 1.60 33.12 18.85
CA VAL A 577 1.61 34.31 19.73
C VAL A 577 3.01 34.71 20.20
N GLY A 578 3.99 33.83 20.03
CA GLY A 578 5.38 34.04 20.39
C GLY A 578 5.71 33.83 21.87
N LYS A 579 7.01 33.71 22.12
CA LYS A 579 7.61 33.33 23.40
C LYS A 579 7.10 34.13 24.60
N GLN A 580 6.98 35.45 24.48
CA GLN A 580 6.69 36.31 25.63
C GLN A 580 5.31 36.04 26.23
N LYS A 581 4.30 35.83 25.39
CA LYS A 581 2.93 35.56 25.82
C LYS A 581 2.77 34.13 26.32
N PHE A 582 3.44 33.17 25.66
CA PHE A 582 3.28 31.74 25.93
C PHE A 582 4.16 31.21 27.08
N ARG A 583 5.21 31.93 27.49
CA ARG A 583 6.28 31.45 28.39
C ARG A 583 5.80 30.71 29.64
N ASP A 584 4.85 31.27 30.38
CA ASP A 584 4.43 30.69 31.66
C ASP A 584 3.48 29.51 31.50
N ASP A 585 2.62 29.55 30.46
CA ASP A 585 1.79 28.40 30.10
C ASP A 585 2.62 27.26 29.53
N ALA A 586 3.68 27.56 28.76
CA ALA A 586 4.61 26.57 28.23
C ALA A 586 5.23 25.72 29.35
N LYS A 587 5.60 26.34 30.49
CA LYS A 587 6.12 25.61 31.65
C LYS A 587 5.11 24.62 32.22
N GLN A 588 3.86 25.05 32.40
CA GLN A 588 2.78 24.18 32.88
C GLN A 588 2.53 23.01 31.91
N VAL A 589 2.55 23.28 30.60
CA VAL A 589 2.36 22.26 29.58
C VAL A 589 3.51 21.25 29.62
N MET A 590 4.76 21.71 29.70
CA MET A 590 5.93 20.84 29.83
C MET A 590 5.87 19.95 31.07
N GLU A 591 5.41 20.48 32.22
CA GLU A 591 5.21 19.66 33.43
C GLU A 591 4.21 18.52 33.20
N VAL A 592 3.11 18.78 32.48
CA VAL A 592 2.15 17.73 32.09
C VAL A 592 2.80 16.71 31.16
N LEU A 593 3.56 17.14 30.15
CA LEU A 593 4.27 16.24 29.23
C LEU A 593 5.27 15.33 29.96
N MET A 594 6.03 15.89 30.90
CA MET A 594 6.97 15.12 31.72
C MET A 594 6.24 14.04 32.55
N SER A 595 5.07 14.38 33.10
CA SER A 595 4.24 13.42 33.84
C SER A 595 3.72 12.29 32.96
N LEU A 596 3.35 12.60 31.70
CA LEU A 596 2.85 11.63 30.74
C LEU A 596 3.95 10.67 30.29
N GLN A 597 5.13 11.20 30.00
CA GLN A 597 6.29 10.41 29.58
C GLN A 597 6.80 9.48 30.69
N GLY A 598 6.59 9.84 31.96
CA GLY A 598 6.89 8.98 33.11
C GLY A 598 5.90 7.83 33.33
N SER A 599 4.74 7.85 32.67
CA SER A 599 3.77 6.77 32.70
C SER A 599 4.13 5.70 31.63
N HIS A 600 3.99 4.41 31.95
CA HIS A 600 4.25 3.34 30.99
C HIS A 600 3.23 3.39 29.85
N MET A 601 3.61 3.97 28.71
CA MET A 601 2.82 3.98 27.49
C MET A 601 2.99 2.65 26.72
N GLU A 602 1.95 2.25 25.98
CA GLU A 602 1.98 1.09 25.07
C GLU A 602 2.92 1.37 23.88
N ALA A 603 3.49 0.32 23.28
CA ALA A 603 4.57 0.42 22.27
C ALA A 603 4.15 0.98 20.89
N ASP A 604 2.91 1.43 20.70
CA ASP A 604 2.38 2.06 19.49
C ASP A 604 1.33 3.13 19.86
N ASP A 605 1.47 3.80 21.02
CA ASP A 605 0.50 4.82 21.43
C ASP A 605 0.61 6.08 20.52
N PRO A 606 -0.47 6.50 19.84
CA PRO A 606 -0.44 7.66 18.93
C PRO A 606 0.01 8.95 19.63
N ILE A 607 -0.20 9.07 20.95
CA ILE A 607 0.26 10.21 21.74
C ILE A 607 1.77 10.42 21.61
N THR A 608 2.56 9.35 21.41
CA THR A 608 4.03 9.43 21.31
C THR A 608 4.47 10.37 20.19
N SER A 609 3.93 10.23 18.97
CA SER A 609 4.28 11.09 17.84
C SER A 609 3.90 12.55 18.10
N TYR A 610 2.67 12.79 18.59
CA TYR A 610 2.21 14.13 18.95
C TYR A 610 3.07 14.78 20.04
N MET A 611 3.51 14.01 21.04
CA MET A 611 4.40 14.50 22.09
C MET A 611 5.77 14.89 21.55
N LEU A 612 6.38 14.06 20.68
CA LEU A 612 7.68 14.39 20.08
C LEU A 612 7.59 15.70 19.28
N GLN A 613 6.53 15.87 18.49
CA GLN A 613 6.30 17.10 17.72
C GLN A 613 6.02 18.30 18.62
N ALA A 614 5.21 18.13 19.66
CA ALA A 614 4.93 19.18 20.63
C ALA A 614 6.21 19.65 21.33
N TRP A 615 7.07 18.74 21.78
CA TRP A 615 8.34 19.09 22.39
C TRP A 615 9.24 19.91 21.46
N ALA A 616 9.30 19.59 20.16
CA ALA A 616 10.07 20.35 19.19
C ALA A 616 9.51 21.77 18.99
N ARG A 617 8.18 21.91 18.89
CA ARG A 617 7.52 23.23 18.79
C ARG A 617 7.74 24.08 20.05
N LEU A 618 7.69 23.46 21.24
CA LEU A 618 8.00 24.12 22.51
C LEU A 618 9.47 24.60 22.55
N CYS A 619 10.42 23.77 22.09
CA CYS A 619 11.82 24.17 21.97
C CYS A 619 12.00 25.34 21.00
N LYS A 620 11.38 25.28 19.83
CA LYS A 620 11.42 26.36 18.84
C LYS A 620 10.88 27.68 19.41
N CYS A 621 9.81 27.63 20.19
CA CYS A 621 9.24 28.82 20.83
C CYS A 621 10.12 29.37 21.97
N LEU A 622 10.64 28.51 22.85
CA LEU A 622 11.39 28.93 24.05
C LEU A 622 12.89 29.20 23.79
N GLY A 623 13.45 28.60 22.75
CA GLY A 623 14.87 28.63 22.43
C GLY A 623 15.73 28.10 23.60
N GLN A 624 16.74 28.88 23.99
CA GLN A 624 17.69 28.50 25.05
C GLN A 624 17.04 28.23 26.43
N GLU A 625 15.83 28.73 26.68
CA GLU A 625 15.10 28.42 27.93
C GLU A 625 14.58 26.98 28.00
N PHE A 626 14.66 26.23 26.88
CA PHE A 626 14.30 24.83 26.81
C PHE A 626 15.40 23.88 27.33
N LEU A 627 16.64 24.36 27.46
CA LEU A 627 17.79 23.53 27.86
C LEU A 627 17.59 22.70 29.14
N PRO A 628 16.93 23.21 30.20
CA PRO A 628 16.70 22.43 31.42
C PRO A 628 15.88 21.15 31.20
N TYR A 629 15.09 21.08 30.13
CA TYR A 629 14.19 19.95 29.83
C TYR A 629 14.83 18.89 28.92
N MET A 630 16.00 19.17 28.34
CA MET A 630 16.67 18.28 27.39
C MET A 630 16.99 16.90 27.97
N SER A 631 17.28 16.82 29.28
CA SER A 631 17.55 15.55 29.95
C SER A 631 16.34 14.60 30.00
N VAL A 632 15.13 15.14 29.87
CA VAL A 632 13.88 14.37 29.84
C VAL A 632 13.50 14.02 28.40
N VAL A 633 13.68 14.95 27.47
CA VAL A 633 13.20 14.83 26.08
C VAL A 633 14.13 13.98 25.21
N MET A 634 15.45 14.03 25.44
CA MET A 634 16.42 13.34 24.60
C MET A 634 16.38 11.81 24.72
N PRO A 635 16.26 11.18 25.91
CA PRO A 635 16.23 9.72 26.01
C PRO A 635 15.17 9.01 25.15
N PRO A 636 13.85 9.34 25.21
CA PRO A 636 12.86 8.67 24.37
C PRO A 636 13.08 8.95 22.89
N LEU A 637 13.53 10.15 22.54
CA LEU A 637 13.76 10.53 21.15
C LEU A 637 14.91 9.74 20.53
N LEU A 638 15.99 9.53 21.28
CA LEU A 638 17.09 8.67 20.88
C LEU A 638 16.63 7.21 20.75
N GLN A 639 15.74 6.73 21.62
CA GLN A 639 15.14 5.41 21.51
C GLN A 639 14.32 5.25 20.22
N SER A 640 13.41 6.19 19.92
CA SER A 640 12.62 6.20 18.68
C SER A 640 13.51 6.29 17.43
N ALA A 641 14.56 7.12 17.45
CA ALA A 641 15.53 7.20 16.36
C ALA A 641 16.36 5.90 16.17
N GLN A 642 16.48 5.08 17.22
CA GLN A 642 17.18 3.78 17.19
C GLN A 642 16.28 2.61 16.77
N LEU A 643 14.97 2.82 16.60
CA LEU A 643 14.05 1.77 16.17
C LEU A 643 14.58 1.07 14.91
N LYS A 644 14.58 -0.25 14.93
CA LYS A 644 14.95 -1.08 13.79
C LYS A 644 13.69 -1.36 12.98
N PRO A 645 13.74 -1.26 11.63
CA PRO A 645 12.60 -1.66 10.83
C PRO A 645 12.28 -3.13 11.13
N ASP A 646 11.03 -3.40 11.48
CA ASP A 646 10.52 -4.76 11.60
C ASP A 646 10.21 -5.24 10.18
N VAL A 647 11.07 -6.14 9.69
CA VAL A 647 10.98 -6.67 8.33
C VAL A 647 10.75 -8.17 8.43
N SER A 648 9.54 -8.59 8.08
CA SER A 648 9.21 -10.00 7.90
C SER A 648 9.44 -10.39 6.45
N VAL A 649 10.02 -11.57 6.21
CA VAL A 649 10.21 -12.10 4.86
C VAL A 649 9.51 -13.46 4.81
N THR A 650 8.38 -13.52 4.13
CA THR A 650 7.59 -14.72 3.90
C THR A 650 7.70 -15.16 2.44
N SER A 651 7.34 -16.41 2.14
CA SER A 651 7.31 -16.90 0.76
C SER A 651 5.98 -16.47 0.12
N ALA A 652 6.00 -15.97 -1.12
CA ALA A 652 4.83 -15.41 -1.79
C ALA A 652 3.65 -16.39 -2.04
N GLY A 653 3.81 -17.67 -1.70
CA GLY A 653 2.79 -18.71 -1.84
C GLY A 653 2.19 -19.24 -0.53
N GLU A 654 2.48 -18.61 0.62
CA GLU A 654 1.71 -18.79 1.84
C GLU A 654 0.57 -17.76 1.81
N ASP A 655 -0.66 -18.22 1.57
CA ASP A 655 -1.90 -17.42 1.55
C ASP A 655 -2.20 -16.90 2.97
N GLY A 656 -1.44 -15.89 3.37
CA GLY A 656 -1.70 -15.05 4.53
C GLY A 656 -1.40 -13.63 4.13
N GLU A 657 -2.43 -12.89 3.73
CA GLU A 657 -2.40 -11.45 3.91
C GLU A 657 -2.18 -11.21 5.42
N SER A 658 -1.28 -10.29 5.72
CA SER A 658 -1.08 -9.84 7.09
C SER A 658 -2.30 -8.99 7.43
N ASP A 659 -3.22 -9.49 8.26
CA ASP A 659 -4.33 -8.70 8.86
C ASP A 659 -3.82 -7.57 9.80
N ASP A 660 -2.51 -7.33 9.86
CA ASP A 660 -1.92 -6.20 10.61
C ASP A 660 -1.90 -4.96 9.70
N ASP A 661 -2.87 -4.06 9.91
CA ASP A 661 -3.04 -2.77 9.19
C ASP A 661 -1.76 -1.91 9.18
N GLY A 662 -0.80 -2.16 10.09
CA GLY A 662 0.48 -1.46 10.15
C GLY A 662 1.61 -2.04 9.29
N VAL A 663 1.37 -3.10 8.52
CA VAL A 663 2.40 -3.81 7.74
C VAL A 663 2.13 -3.75 6.24
N GLU A 664 2.93 -2.95 5.53
CA GLU A 664 2.92 -2.96 4.06
C GLU A 664 3.71 -4.16 3.52
N THR A 665 3.13 -4.90 2.59
CA THR A 665 3.79 -6.05 1.97
C THR A 665 4.26 -5.72 0.55
N ILE A 666 5.56 -5.88 0.32
CA ILE A 666 6.18 -5.73 -1.00
C ILE A 666 6.53 -7.12 -1.51
N THR A 667 5.98 -7.49 -2.66
CA THR A 667 6.34 -8.76 -3.32
C THR A 667 7.52 -8.53 -4.25
N LEU A 668 8.65 -9.19 -3.98
CA LEU A 668 9.87 -9.12 -4.76
C LEU A 668 10.28 -10.53 -5.22
N GLY A 669 9.80 -10.92 -6.39
CA GLY A 669 10.00 -12.28 -6.92
C GLY A 669 9.21 -13.32 -6.13
N ASP A 670 9.90 -14.29 -5.51
CA ASP A 670 9.31 -15.37 -4.71
C ASP A 670 9.13 -15.01 -3.22
N LYS A 671 9.55 -13.80 -2.82
CA LYS A 671 9.54 -13.32 -1.43
C LYS A 671 8.52 -12.20 -1.27
N ARG A 672 7.71 -12.30 -0.22
CA ARG A 672 6.87 -11.22 0.28
C ARG A 672 7.57 -10.60 1.48
N ILE A 673 7.88 -9.32 1.40
CA ILE A 673 8.56 -8.56 2.45
C ILE A 673 7.50 -7.71 3.14
N GLY A 674 7.12 -8.07 4.36
CA GLY A 674 6.25 -7.23 5.20
C GLY A 674 7.10 -6.23 5.98
N ILE A 675 6.81 -4.94 5.84
CA ILE A 675 7.50 -3.85 6.53
C ILE A 675 6.48 -3.15 7.42
N ARG A 676 6.75 -3.09 8.74
CA ARG A 676 5.93 -2.28 9.65
C ARG A 676 6.23 -0.79 9.45
N THR A 677 5.32 -0.06 8.81
CA THR A 677 5.51 1.34 8.40
C THR A 677 5.44 2.31 9.58
N SER A 678 4.59 2.05 10.58
CA SER A 678 4.45 2.88 11.79
C SER A 678 5.78 3.15 12.50
N LEU A 679 6.61 2.11 12.68
CA LEU A 679 7.93 2.23 13.30
C LEU A 679 8.90 3.08 12.47
N LEU A 680 8.77 3.05 11.14
CA LEU A 680 9.59 3.87 10.25
C LEU A 680 9.18 5.34 10.31
N GLU A 681 7.89 5.63 10.40
CA GLU A 681 7.36 6.99 10.55
C GLU A 681 7.75 7.61 11.90
N GLU A 682 7.66 6.85 13.00
CA GLU A 682 8.10 7.30 14.31
C GLU A 682 9.60 7.63 14.28
N LYS A 683 10.41 6.74 13.69
CA LYS A 683 11.85 6.96 13.52
C LYS A 683 12.14 8.21 12.68
N ALA A 684 11.45 8.39 11.56
CA ALA A 684 11.63 9.56 10.69
C ALA A 684 11.27 10.85 11.43
N THR A 685 10.15 10.85 12.17
CA THR A 685 9.71 11.94 13.02
C THR A 685 10.77 12.26 14.08
N ALA A 686 11.27 11.25 14.79
CA ALA A 686 12.30 11.43 15.81
C ALA A 686 13.58 12.05 15.23
N CYS A 687 14.05 11.58 14.07
CA CYS A 687 15.20 12.17 13.41
C CYS A 687 14.95 13.63 12.96
N SER A 688 13.73 13.94 12.50
CA SER A 688 13.34 15.32 12.17
C SER A 688 13.36 16.23 13.40
N MET A 689 12.87 15.75 14.55
CA MET A 689 12.88 16.51 15.80
C MET A 689 14.31 16.74 16.32
N LEU A 690 15.21 15.76 16.18
CA LEU A 690 16.64 15.94 16.49
C LEU A 690 17.28 17.07 15.66
N CYS A 691 16.94 17.15 14.37
CA CYS A 691 17.37 18.25 13.50
C CYS A 691 16.84 19.60 14.00
N CYS A 692 15.58 19.64 14.45
CA CYS A 692 14.97 20.84 15.00
C CYS A 692 15.69 21.32 16.28
N TYR A 693 15.99 20.41 17.22
CA TYR A 693 16.72 20.78 18.43
C TYR A 693 18.12 21.29 18.15
N ALA A 694 18.84 20.67 17.21
CA ALA A 694 20.15 21.13 16.80
C ALA A 694 20.10 22.57 16.23
N ASP A 695 19.11 22.87 15.39
CA ASP A 695 18.94 24.21 14.80
C ASP A 695 18.62 25.29 15.85
N GLU A 696 17.68 24.99 16.75
CA GLU A 696 17.14 25.96 17.70
C GLU A 696 18.04 26.19 18.92
N LEU A 697 18.67 25.12 19.43
CA LEU A 697 19.50 25.18 20.64
C LEU A 697 20.97 25.46 20.36
N LYS A 698 21.45 25.23 19.13
CA LYS A 698 22.82 25.52 18.70
C LYS A 698 23.85 24.95 19.68
N GLU A 699 24.68 25.79 20.31
CA GLU A 699 25.72 25.35 21.26
C GLU A 699 25.15 24.58 22.45
N GLY A 700 23.92 24.89 22.87
CA GLY A 700 23.24 24.18 23.94
C GLY A 700 22.91 22.71 23.63
N PHE A 701 22.96 22.31 22.35
CA PHE A 701 22.78 20.92 21.92
C PHE A 701 24.06 20.08 22.03
N PHE A 702 25.22 20.71 22.26
CA PHE A 702 26.53 20.07 22.30
C PHE A 702 26.62 18.79 23.17
N PRO A 703 26.04 18.72 24.39
CA PRO A 703 26.15 17.53 25.25
C PRO A 703 25.61 16.22 24.65
N TRP A 704 24.81 16.30 23.58
CA TRP A 704 24.12 15.17 22.98
C TRP A 704 24.76 14.67 21.68
N ILE A 705 25.75 15.40 21.14
CA ILE A 705 26.37 15.10 19.85
C ILE A 705 27.04 13.71 19.84
N ASP A 706 27.75 13.33 20.92
CA ASP A 706 28.45 12.04 21.00
C ASP A 706 27.49 10.84 20.95
N GLN A 707 26.33 10.97 21.59
CA GLN A 707 25.29 9.94 21.57
C GLN A 707 24.67 9.79 20.18
N LEU A 708 24.60 10.89 19.41
CA LEU A 708 24.11 10.92 18.04
C LEU A 708 25.11 10.36 17.02
N GLN A 709 26.41 10.55 17.23
CA GLN A 709 27.44 9.97 16.38
C GLN A 709 27.40 8.42 16.39
N LEU A 710 27.13 7.83 17.56
CA LEU A 710 26.95 6.37 17.70
C LEU A 710 25.70 5.88 16.94
N LEU A 711 24.63 6.65 17.02
CA LEU A 711 23.35 6.45 16.33
C LEU A 711 23.51 6.50 14.80
N TRP A 712 24.33 7.44 14.31
CA TRP A 712 24.67 7.58 12.90
C TRP A 712 25.51 6.41 12.39
N TYR A 713 26.51 5.95 13.16
CA TYR A 713 27.32 4.80 12.79
C TYR A 713 26.47 3.51 12.64
N LEU A 714 25.45 3.34 13.48
CA LEU A 714 24.52 2.21 13.43
C LEU A 714 23.47 2.34 12.31
N SER A 715 23.05 3.55 11.95
CA SER A 715 22.03 3.81 10.92
C SER A 715 22.57 3.96 9.50
N SER A 716 23.85 4.26 9.33
CA SER A 716 24.54 4.35 8.02
C SER A 716 24.58 3.03 7.24
N ASN A 717 24.32 1.90 7.91
CA ASN A 717 24.16 0.58 7.30
C ASN A 717 22.72 0.27 6.88
N SER A 718 21.77 1.18 7.11
CA SER A 718 20.38 1.06 6.65
C SER A 718 20.16 1.89 5.38
N ILE A 719 19.68 1.24 4.31
CA ILE A 719 19.43 1.84 2.99
C ILE A 719 18.39 2.98 3.08
N PHE A 720 17.51 2.95 4.09
CA PHE A 720 16.32 3.79 4.17
C PHE A 720 16.52 5.24 4.66
N MET A 721 17.67 5.60 5.27
CA MET A 721 17.82 6.90 5.98
C MET A 721 19.01 7.74 5.50
N THR A 722 19.32 7.71 4.20
CA THR A 722 20.50 8.39 3.67
C THR A 722 20.37 9.91 3.48
N LYS A 723 19.15 10.48 3.44
CA LYS A 723 18.96 11.94 3.20
C LYS A 723 18.86 12.75 4.50
N LEU A 724 18.02 12.33 5.45
CA LEU A 724 17.83 13.02 6.73
C LEU A 724 19.08 12.94 7.61
N GLY A 725 19.72 11.76 7.68
CA GLY A 725 20.98 11.57 8.41
C GLY A 725 22.14 12.40 7.86
N ARG A 726 22.17 12.64 6.54
CA ARG A 726 23.13 13.57 5.92
C ARG A 726 22.86 15.03 6.29
N GLN A 727 21.61 15.45 6.37
CA GLN A 727 21.25 16.81 6.79
C GLN A 727 21.63 17.07 8.26
N LEU A 728 21.34 16.14 9.17
CA LEU A 728 21.74 16.23 10.58
C LEU A 728 23.27 16.31 10.71
N PHE A 729 23.99 15.42 10.03
CA PHE A 729 25.45 15.41 10.04
C PHE A 729 26.05 16.71 9.51
N GLN A 730 25.54 17.22 8.38
CA GLN A 730 26.02 18.47 7.78
C GLN A 730 25.79 19.67 8.71
N ARG A 731 24.69 19.68 9.48
CA ARG A 731 24.40 20.69 10.49
C ARG A 731 25.33 20.58 11.69
N CYS A 732 25.47 19.39 12.29
CA CYS A 732 26.42 19.16 13.38
C CYS A 732 27.87 19.50 12.97
N LEU A 733 28.29 19.13 11.75
CA LEU A 733 29.60 19.49 11.21
C LEU A 733 29.76 21.00 11.04
N SER A 734 28.73 21.70 10.55
CA SER A 734 28.79 23.15 10.37
C SER A 734 29.01 23.89 11.69
N PHE A 735 28.43 23.39 12.79
CA PHE A 735 28.65 23.92 14.14
C PHE A 735 30.06 23.60 14.65
N CYS A 736 30.56 22.37 14.44
CA CYS A 736 31.94 22.01 14.79
C CYS A 736 32.98 22.85 14.02
N VAL A 737 32.73 23.13 12.74
CA VAL A 737 33.63 23.90 11.86
C VAL A 737 33.61 25.41 12.18
N GLN A 738 32.46 25.99 12.56
CA GLN A 738 32.37 27.40 12.92
C GLN A 738 33.11 27.77 14.22
N GLN A 739 33.35 26.81 15.12
CA GLN A 739 34.03 27.05 16.39
C GLN A 739 35.55 26.78 16.38
N ASN A 740 36.19 26.51 15.24
CA ASN A 740 37.65 26.32 15.18
C ASN A 740 38.17 25.22 16.13
N TRP A 741 37.46 24.09 16.23
CA TRP A 741 37.93 22.94 17.01
C TRP A 741 38.68 21.95 16.12
N GLN A 742 39.86 21.52 16.60
CA GLN A 742 40.64 20.39 16.07
C GLN A 742 39.99 19.05 16.44
#